data_AF-A0A9D6EJL1-F1
#
_entry.id   AF-A0A9D6EJL1-F1
#
_cell.length_a   1.000
_cell.length_b   1.000
_cell.length_c   1.000
_cell.angle_alpha   90.00
_cell.angle_beta   90.00
_cell.angle_gamma   90.00
#
_symmetry.space_group_name_H-M   'P 1'
#
loop_
_entity.id
_entity.type
_entity.pdbx_description
1 polymer ?
#
loop_
_entity_poly.entity_id
_entity_poly.type
_entity_poly.pdbx_seq_one_letter_code
_entity_poly.pdbx_strand_id
1 'polypeptide(L)'
;MRLTLGGVGPPGSPLHPERKPRERAFILPLLKRRIVYALLLGLGVSVFVTVSSRLGSLEGWETRVIDTFLFFRQRVPSPDIVLVVMNEAAFQELGERQPLSRRYVADLAEFLIRAGARTVAFDVLFKSRSVPEEDEALLALARRSEATGSGRLVYASLAIAKTVDGRERYETSVPFSPDLRGAFGFANAPMSPDGVIRRMAPVLPAGDGRFVPSLALAALARYAGFSGQDLALALMGQPDATLALPVYGADGRIVATEPVSIRTLSEHWWRIDFAGPPGTFTTFPSGPLVRLARSGELTADNPFKGKIVLIGATFADSREFYATPVGQMSGVEIHANMIHTLLSRRALLPPHWALNLAPLFIACFAVALLSVRLRRLWVFVAMWGIVAVLAAFSYEAYFRGYWLDFVVPLAGMRMYLGVSRRIARRRLQTAFGQYVSPEIVELVVRDGAQLDGEVRTVSVLLSDLRGFTALAEKLPLEEITIILNEYIGAMVEIIMKAGGMVIDLIGDGILAVFGAPVDDPDHAWHAVGSAVEMENALDRLNDGWRRRGWESLQMGIAVHTGRVFAGSIGSGLKKKYAVVGDTVSTVSRIEGLNSELSTRILISGASLEVVRDRVVVKERGVVNVKGRTQEVPIFELLHLAAVSPEMAGVH
;
A
#
# COMPACT_ATOMS: atom_id res chain seq x y z
N MET A 1 -55.51 19.07 43.82
CA MET A 1 -56.35 20.22 43.42
C MET A 1 -55.74 20.81 42.16
N ARG A 2 -56.37 20.58 40.99
CA ARG A 2 -55.99 21.20 39.71
C ARG A 2 -56.45 22.66 39.72
N LEU A 3 -55.67 23.57 39.13
CA LEU A 3 -56.18 24.69 38.35
C LEU A 3 -55.07 25.30 37.49
N THR A 4 -55.51 25.90 36.40
CA THR A 4 -54.84 26.13 35.13
C THR A 4 -54.85 27.62 34.77
N LEU A 5 -53.86 28.02 33.95
CA LEU A 5 -53.91 29.01 32.84
C LEU A 5 -53.81 30.54 33.07
N GLY A 6 -52.95 31.14 32.23
CA GLY A 6 -53.04 32.49 31.63
C GLY A 6 -52.30 33.60 32.39
N GLY A 7 -51.51 34.51 31.80
CA GLY A 7 -51.16 34.87 30.42
C GLY A 7 -50.68 36.34 30.38
N VAL A 8 -49.76 36.66 29.46
CA VAL A 8 -49.43 37.99 28.87
C VAL A 8 -48.63 39.01 29.74
N GLY A 9 -47.47 39.47 29.22
CA GLY A 9 -46.67 40.62 29.75
C GLY A 9 -46.72 41.85 28.82
N PRO A 10 -45.70 42.74 28.75
CA PRO A 10 -44.95 43.54 29.76
C PRO A 10 -45.15 45.09 29.52
N PRO A 11 -44.40 46.05 30.13
CA PRO A 11 -43.18 46.56 29.46
C PRO A 11 -42.04 47.18 30.34
N GLY A 12 -40.79 47.07 29.85
CA GLY A 12 -39.63 48.01 29.97
C GLY A 12 -39.00 48.28 31.35
N SER A 13 -37.67 48.36 31.56
CA SER A 13 -36.45 48.42 30.72
C SER A 13 -35.22 48.39 31.69
N PRO A 14 -33.96 48.63 31.27
CA PRO A 14 -32.99 47.64 30.77
C PRO A 14 -31.72 47.52 31.65
N LEU A 15 -31.11 46.35 31.73
CA LEU A 15 -29.69 46.20 32.10
C LEU A 15 -29.04 45.08 31.27
N HIS A 16 -28.24 45.47 30.29
CA HIS A 16 -27.15 44.64 29.76
C HIS A 16 -25.89 45.52 29.71
N PRO A 17 -24.72 44.95 29.99
CA PRO A 17 -23.95 44.44 28.85
C PRO A 17 -23.23 43.10 29.07
N GLU A 18 -23.27 42.30 28.01
CA GLU A 18 -22.14 41.54 27.44
C GLU A 18 -21.33 40.56 28.31
N ARG A 19 -21.67 39.26 28.18
CA ARG A 19 -20.68 38.18 28.29
C ARG A 19 -19.80 38.14 27.02
N LYS A 20 -18.52 38.45 27.20
CA LYS A 20 -17.45 38.47 26.18
C LYS A 20 -17.38 37.24 25.26
N PRO A 21 -17.04 37.41 23.97
CA PRO A 21 -16.68 36.32 23.05
C PRO A 21 -15.18 35.98 23.19
N ARG A 22 -14.77 35.24 24.23
CA ARG A 22 -13.35 34.83 24.39
C ARG A 22 -13.02 33.40 23.95
N GLU A 23 -13.98 32.50 23.79
CA GLU A 23 -13.71 31.13 23.35
C GLU A 23 -13.48 30.97 21.84
N ARG A 24 -14.08 31.82 21.00
CA ARG A 24 -13.95 31.72 19.53
C ARG A 24 -12.57 32.15 19.02
N ALA A 25 -11.86 33.02 19.74
CA ALA A 25 -10.57 33.59 19.29
C ALA A 25 -9.40 32.58 19.35
N PHE A 26 -9.44 31.59 20.23
CA PHE A 26 -8.36 30.59 20.40
C PHE A 26 -8.54 29.36 19.49
N ILE A 27 -9.78 29.02 19.12
CA ILE A 27 -10.11 27.84 18.31
C ILE A 27 -9.73 28.04 16.84
N LEU A 28 -9.92 29.24 16.28
CA LEU A 28 -9.58 29.56 14.89
C LEU A 28 -8.10 29.32 14.52
N PRO A 29 -7.09 29.80 15.29
CA PRO A 29 -5.69 29.59 14.94
C PRO A 29 -5.26 28.12 15.06
N LEU A 30 -5.79 27.38 16.03
CA LEU A 30 -5.50 25.94 16.18
C LEU A 30 -6.12 25.10 15.06
N LEU A 31 -7.34 25.43 14.63
CA LEU A 31 -8.01 24.77 13.52
C LEU A 31 -7.29 25.05 12.19
N LYS A 32 -6.89 26.31 11.94
CA LYS A 32 -6.08 26.69 10.77
C LYS A 32 -4.76 25.91 10.71
N ARG A 33 -4.04 25.82 11.83
CA ARG A 33 -2.77 25.08 11.89
C ARG A 33 -2.96 23.58 11.63
N ARG A 34 -4.02 22.96 12.16
CA ARG A 34 -4.36 21.55 11.87
C ARG A 34 -4.68 21.31 10.40
N ILE A 35 -5.44 22.21 9.77
CA ILE A 35 -5.78 22.12 8.35
C ILE A 35 -4.51 22.22 7.50
N VAL A 36 -3.63 23.19 7.76
CA VAL A 36 -2.37 23.35 7.02
C VAL A 36 -1.49 22.11 7.12
N TYR A 37 -1.33 21.53 8.32
CA TYR A 37 -0.58 20.27 8.48
C TYR A 37 -1.22 19.10 7.73
N ALA A 38 -2.55 18.98 7.77
CA ALA A 38 -3.26 17.91 7.05
C ALA A 38 -3.08 18.03 5.54
N LEU A 39 -3.08 19.26 5.01
CA LEU A 39 -2.88 19.54 3.59
C LEU A 39 -1.44 19.27 3.14
N LEU A 40 -0.44 19.71 3.90
CA LEU A 40 0.97 19.44 3.59
C LEU A 40 1.28 17.94 3.63
N LEU A 41 0.73 17.22 4.60
CA LEU A 41 0.86 15.76 4.67
C LEU A 41 0.18 15.08 3.48
N GLY A 42 -1.04 15.52 3.12
CA GLY A 42 -1.77 15.01 1.97
C GLY A 42 -1.00 15.22 0.66
N LEU A 43 -0.43 16.41 0.46
CA LEU A 43 0.40 16.73 -0.70
C LEU A 43 1.64 15.83 -0.76
N GLY A 44 2.37 15.70 0.35
CA GLY A 44 3.57 14.84 0.41
C GLY A 44 3.26 13.37 0.09
N VAL A 45 2.17 12.83 0.63
CA VAL A 45 1.72 11.46 0.34
C VAL A 45 1.29 11.32 -1.12
N SER A 46 0.57 12.29 -1.67
CA SER A 46 0.15 12.27 -3.07
C SER A 46 1.35 12.27 -4.03
N VAL A 47 2.36 13.11 -3.78
CA VAL A 47 3.60 13.14 -4.57
C VAL A 47 4.32 11.79 -4.46
N PHE A 48 4.51 11.28 -3.24
CA PHE A 48 5.20 10.02 -3.02
C PHE A 48 4.53 8.84 -3.75
N VAL A 49 3.22 8.65 -3.56
CA VAL A 49 2.51 7.52 -4.18
C VAL A 49 2.46 7.66 -5.71
N THR A 50 2.36 8.88 -6.25
CA THR A 50 2.47 9.11 -7.70
C THR A 50 3.84 8.68 -8.22
N VAL A 51 4.92 9.13 -7.58
CA VAL A 51 6.29 8.75 -7.97
C VAL A 51 6.49 7.24 -7.86
N SER A 52 6.02 6.61 -6.78
CA SER A 52 6.11 5.15 -6.62
C SER A 52 5.31 4.38 -7.67
N SER A 53 4.12 4.83 -8.05
CA SER A 53 3.35 4.22 -9.16
C SER A 53 4.08 4.36 -10.48
N ARG A 54 4.69 5.52 -10.76
CA ARG A 54 5.52 5.73 -11.97
C ARG A 54 6.74 4.83 -12.06
N LEU A 55 7.28 4.42 -10.91
CA LEU A 55 8.37 3.43 -10.84
C LEU A 55 7.86 1.98 -11.00
N GLY A 56 6.57 1.77 -11.26
CA GLY A 56 5.98 0.45 -11.55
C GLY A 56 5.56 -0.35 -10.32
N SER A 57 5.70 0.20 -9.09
CA SER A 57 5.41 -0.56 -7.85
C SER A 57 3.95 -1.00 -7.70
N LEU A 58 3.02 -0.35 -8.43
CA LEU A 58 1.59 -0.64 -8.39
C LEU A 58 1.03 -1.21 -9.70
N GLU A 59 1.84 -1.36 -10.76
CA GLU A 59 1.38 -1.76 -12.11
C GLU A 59 0.64 -3.11 -12.09
N GLY A 60 1.08 -4.05 -11.26
CA GLY A 60 0.45 -5.36 -11.11
C GLY A 60 -0.98 -5.28 -10.51
N TRP A 61 -1.20 -4.38 -9.56
CA TRP A 61 -2.55 -4.17 -8.99
C TRP A 61 -3.44 -3.43 -9.97
N GLU A 62 -2.93 -2.36 -10.60
CA GLU A 62 -3.63 -1.61 -11.63
C GLU A 62 -4.12 -2.54 -12.74
N THR A 63 -3.28 -3.47 -13.20
CA THR A 63 -3.61 -4.43 -14.26
C THR A 63 -4.71 -5.42 -13.85
N ARG A 64 -4.69 -5.95 -12.63
CA ARG A 64 -5.72 -6.91 -12.17
C ARG A 64 -7.11 -6.29 -12.04
N VAL A 65 -7.16 -5.02 -11.64
CA VAL A 65 -8.44 -4.30 -11.54
C VAL A 65 -9.08 -4.14 -12.92
N ILE A 66 -8.26 -3.90 -13.96
CA ILE A 66 -8.71 -3.82 -15.35
C ILE A 66 -9.24 -5.17 -15.84
N ASP A 67 -8.49 -6.23 -15.58
CA ASP A 67 -8.89 -7.59 -15.93
C ASP A 67 -10.26 -7.92 -15.32
N THR A 68 -10.55 -7.40 -14.12
CA THR A 68 -11.85 -7.53 -13.46
C THR A 68 -12.98 -6.78 -14.20
N PHE A 69 -12.72 -5.61 -14.78
CA PHE A 69 -13.73 -4.88 -15.56
C PHE A 69 -14.10 -5.61 -16.85
N LEU A 70 -13.11 -6.26 -17.49
CA LEU A 70 -13.35 -7.12 -18.65
C LEU A 70 -14.27 -8.30 -18.31
N PHE A 71 -14.15 -8.86 -17.11
CA PHE A 71 -15.02 -9.95 -16.65
C PHE A 71 -16.49 -9.53 -16.52
N PHE A 72 -16.76 -8.31 -16.03
CA PHE A 72 -18.12 -7.79 -15.87
C PHE A 72 -18.73 -7.21 -17.15
N ARG A 73 -17.94 -7.09 -18.23
CA ARG A 73 -18.41 -6.53 -19.49
C ARG A 73 -19.32 -7.54 -20.20
N GLN A 74 -20.41 -7.04 -20.80
CA GLN A 74 -21.23 -7.86 -21.69
C GLN A 74 -20.46 -8.21 -22.97
N ARG A 75 -20.71 -9.41 -23.49
CA ARG A 75 -20.09 -9.87 -24.74
C ARG A 75 -20.41 -8.90 -25.86
N VAL A 76 -19.38 -8.47 -26.59
CA VAL A 76 -19.53 -7.59 -27.74
C VAL A 76 -19.60 -8.47 -28.98
N PRO A 77 -20.75 -8.50 -29.69
CA PRO A 77 -20.85 -9.27 -30.92
C PRO A 77 -19.86 -8.71 -31.95
N SER A 78 -19.15 -9.60 -32.63
CA SER A 78 -18.21 -9.27 -33.69
C SER A 78 -18.56 -10.08 -34.95
N PRO A 79 -19.77 -9.87 -35.53
CA PRO A 79 -20.33 -10.73 -36.55
C PRO A 79 -19.56 -10.73 -37.87
N ASP A 80 -18.63 -9.78 -38.07
CA ASP A 80 -17.81 -9.66 -39.29
C ASP A 80 -16.52 -10.48 -39.24
N ILE A 81 -16.21 -11.11 -38.11
CA ILE A 81 -15.05 -11.98 -37.90
C ILE A 81 -15.53 -13.41 -37.66
N VAL A 82 -15.02 -14.36 -38.45
CA VAL A 82 -15.35 -15.79 -38.35
C VAL A 82 -14.06 -16.58 -38.21
N LEU A 83 -14.06 -17.58 -37.32
CA LEU A 83 -12.91 -18.46 -37.11
C LEU A 83 -13.16 -19.81 -37.77
N VAL A 84 -12.14 -20.34 -38.42
CA VAL A 84 -12.10 -21.69 -38.97
C VAL A 84 -10.94 -22.43 -38.32
N VAL A 85 -11.25 -23.41 -37.49
CA VAL A 85 -10.25 -24.06 -36.63
C VAL A 85 -9.88 -25.45 -37.13
N MET A 86 -8.59 -25.76 -37.12
CA MET A 86 -8.06 -27.10 -37.31
C MET A 86 -7.96 -27.77 -35.94
N ASN A 87 -8.99 -28.55 -35.61
CA ASN A 87 -9.09 -29.31 -34.37
C ASN A 87 -8.44 -30.70 -34.51
N GLU A 88 -8.35 -31.45 -33.41
CA GLU A 88 -7.74 -32.79 -33.40
C GLU A 88 -8.34 -33.73 -34.45
N ALA A 89 -9.67 -33.69 -34.65
CA ALA A 89 -10.35 -34.51 -35.65
C ALA A 89 -9.89 -34.20 -37.08
N ALA A 90 -9.71 -32.91 -37.43
CA ALA A 90 -9.18 -32.51 -38.73
C ALA A 90 -7.73 -33.00 -38.93
N PHE A 91 -6.92 -32.99 -37.87
CA PHE A 91 -5.54 -33.51 -37.93
C PHE A 91 -5.48 -35.03 -38.04
N GLN A 92 -6.37 -35.76 -37.35
CA GLN A 92 -6.47 -37.21 -37.49
C GLN A 92 -6.89 -37.61 -38.91
N GLU A 93 -7.81 -36.86 -39.54
CA GLU A 93 -8.18 -37.05 -40.95
C GLU A 93 -7.01 -36.76 -41.91
N LEU A 94 -6.13 -35.82 -41.56
CA LEU A 94 -4.97 -35.43 -42.38
C LEU A 94 -3.78 -36.40 -42.30
N GLY A 95 -3.70 -37.24 -41.27
CA GLY A 95 -2.62 -38.22 -41.09
C GLY A 95 -1.24 -37.65 -40.72
N GLU A 96 -0.98 -36.37 -41.00
CA GLU A 96 0.27 -35.67 -40.65
C GLU A 96 0.00 -34.37 -39.90
N ARG A 97 0.75 -34.13 -38.80
CA ARG A 97 0.60 -32.92 -37.96
C ARG A 97 1.42 -31.74 -38.48
N GLN A 98 2.62 -31.98 -39.00
CA GLN A 98 3.49 -30.99 -39.64
C GLN A 98 4.40 -31.70 -40.65
N PRO A 99 4.68 -31.09 -41.82
CA PRO A 99 4.20 -29.79 -42.23
C PRO A 99 2.78 -29.88 -42.86
N LEU A 100 1.84 -29.02 -42.43
CA LEU A 100 0.42 -29.04 -42.86
C LEU A 100 0.23 -29.19 -44.38
N SER A 101 -0.61 -30.13 -44.86
CA SER A 101 -0.85 -30.32 -46.30
C SER A 101 -1.24 -29.00 -46.99
N ARG A 102 -0.46 -28.57 -47.98
CA ARG A 102 -0.72 -27.29 -48.71
C ARG A 102 -1.94 -27.44 -49.60
N ARG A 103 -2.23 -28.68 -50.02
CA ARG A 103 -3.46 -29.00 -50.75
C ARG A 103 -4.69 -28.80 -49.87
N TYR A 104 -4.68 -29.31 -48.65
CA TYR A 104 -5.78 -29.10 -47.70
C TYR A 104 -6.04 -27.62 -47.44
N VAL A 105 -4.97 -26.86 -47.18
CA VAL A 105 -5.05 -25.41 -46.95
C VAL A 105 -5.57 -24.68 -48.19
N ALA A 106 -5.11 -25.04 -49.38
CA ALA A 106 -5.55 -24.46 -50.64
C ALA A 106 -7.03 -24.77 -50.92
N ASP A 107 -7.47 -26.03 -50.76
CA ASP A 107 -8.86 -26.43 -50.97
C ASP A 107 -9.81 -25.70 -49.99
N LEU A 108 -9.42 -25.61 -48.71
CA LEU A 108 -10.17 -24.88 -47.68
C LEU A 108 -10.30 -23.40 -48.02
N ALA A 109 -9.18 -22.75 -48.37
CA ALA A 109 -9.17 -21.35 -48.69
C ALA A 109 -9.95 -21.08 -49.98
N GLU A 110 -9.81 -21.91 -51.00
CA GLU A 110 -10.58 -21.80 -52.24
C GLU A 110 -12.09 -21.90 -51.98
N PHE A 111 -12.53 -22.81 -51.11
CA PHE A 111 -13.92 -22.89 -50.69
C PHE A 111 -14.40 -21.60 -50.00
N LEU A 112 -13.61 -21.06 -49.06
CA LEU A 112 -13.97 -19.82 -48.37
C LEU A 112 -14.04 -18.62 -49.31
N ILE A 113 -13.14 -18.57 -50.31
CA ILE A 113 -13.17 -17.55 -51.36
C ILE A 113 -14.46 -17.68 -52.19
N ARG A 114 -14.81 -18.90 -52.62
CA ARG A 114 -16.06 -19.18 -53.34
C ARG A 114 -17.30 -18.89 -52.49
N ALA A 115 -17.22 -19.10 -51.17
CA ALA A 115 -18.26 -18.74 -50.22
C ALA A 115 -18.47 -17.22 -50.08
N GLY A 116 -17.54 -16.43 -50.61
CA GLY A 116 -17.60 -14.97 -50.61
C GLY A 116 -16.85 -14.33 -49.45
N ALA A 117 -15.93 -15.04 -48.78
CA ALA A 117 -15.05 -14.43 -47.80
C ALA A 117 -14.26 -13.27 -48.43
N ARG A 118 -14.28 -12.10 -47.77
CA ARG A 118 -13.62 -10.90 -48.29
C ARG A 118 -12.12 -10.91 -48.00
N THR A 119 -11.74 -11.54 -46.89
CA THR A 119 -10.36 -11.76 -46.47
C THR A 119 -10.23 -13.12 -45.81
N VAL A 120 -9.22 -13.89 -46.20
CA VAL A 120 -8.86 -15.16 -45.57
C VAL A 120 -7.43 -15.06 -45.04
N ALA A 121 -7.27 -15.15 -43.73
CA ALA A 121 -5.99 -15.00 -43.06
C ALA A 121 -5.60 -16.30 -42.34
N PHE A 122 -4.37 -16.74 -42.54
CA PHE A 122 -3.82 -17.97 -41.95
C PHE A 122 -2.95 -17.61 -40.75
N ASP A 123 -3.39 -18.00 -39.56
CA ASP A 123 -2.59 -18.07 -38.35
C ASP A 123 -1.79 -19.39 -38.31
N VAL A 124 -1.00 -19.60 -39.37
CA VAL A 124 -0.18 -20.79 -39.60
C VAL A 124 1.10 -20.37 -40.30
N LEU A 125 2.23 -20.85 -39.81
CA LEU A 125 3.55 -20.50 -40.36
C LEU A 125 3.97 -21.47 -41.47
N PHE A 126 3.98 -21.00 -42.71
CA PHE A 126 4.45 -21.76 -43.88
C PHE A 126 5.96 -21.55 -44.11
N LYS A 127 6.82 -22.13 -43.26
CA LYS A 127 8.29 -21.93 -43.32
C LYS A 127 9.03 -22.91 -44.21
N SER A 128 8.63 -24.19 -44.17
CA SER A 128 9.32 -25.27 -44.86
C SER A 128 8.57 -25.65 -46.13
N ARG A 129 9.27 -26.16 -47.15
CA ARG A 129 8.64 -26.79 -48.32
C ARG A 129 7.98 -28.11 -47.93
N SER A 130 7.01 -28.56 -48.73
CA SER A 130 6.41 -29.89 -48.62
C SER A 130 6.50 -30.66 -49.92
N VAL A 131 5.44 -31.40 -50.27
CA VAL A 131 5.31 -32.06 -51.56
C VAL A 131 5.17 -30.99 -52.64
N PRO A 132 6.01 -30.99 -53.69
CA PRO A 132 6.02 -29.93 -54.70
C PRO A 132 4.66 -29.65 -55.35
N GLU A 133 3.85 -30.69 -55.58
CA GLU A 133 2.50 -30.55 -56.14
C GLU A 133 1.53 -29.85 -55.18
N GLU A 134 1.66 -30.09 -53.88
CA GLU A 134 0.85 -29.40 -52.88
C GLU A 134 1.29 -27.95 -52.70
N ASP A 135 2.60 -27.70 -52.65
CA ASP A 135 3.18 -26.36 -52.58
C ASP A 135 2.71 -25.52 -53.79
N GLU A 136 2.71 -26.09 -55.00
CA GLU A 136 2.20 -25.41 -56.21
C GLU A 136 0.69 -25.15 -56.14
N ALA A 137 -0.10 -26.03 -55.50
CA ALA A 137 -1.54 -25.79 -55.34
C ALA A 137 -1.83 -24.50 -54.55
N LEU A 138 -1.09 -24.26 -53.47
CA LEU A 138 -1.20 -23.03 -52.68
C LEU A 138 -0.66 -21.82 -53.43
N LEU A 139 0.47 -21.95 -54.13
CA LEU A 139 1.05 -20.87 -54.95
C LEU A 139 0.10 -20.45 -56.09
N ALA A 140 -0.51 -21.42 -56.77
CA ALA A 140 -1.47 -21.19 -57.83
C ALA A 140 -2.72 -20.46 -57.29
N LEU A 141 -3.24 -20.88 -56.13
CA LEU A 141 -4.35 -20.19 -55.47
C LEU A 141 -3.98 -18.74 -55.10
N ALA A 142 -2.79 -18.54 -54.51
CA ALA A 142 -2.29 -17.23 -54.13
C ALA A 142 -2.19 -16.27 -55.32
N ARG A 143 -1.64 -16.74 -56.45
CA ARG A 143 -1.57 -15.97 -57.70
C ARG A 143 -2.96 -15.62 -58.23
N ARG A 144 -3.90 -16.58 -58.26
CA ARG A 144 -5.29 -16.33 -58.71
C ARG A 144 -6.01 -15.35 -57.80
N SER A 145 -5.86 -15.48 -56.48
CA SER A 145 -6.49 -14.61 -55.50
C SER A 145 -6.02 -13.16 -55.64
N GLU A 146 -4.72 -12.92 -55.82
CA GLU A 146 -4.22 -11.56 -56.07
C GLU A 146 -4.65 -11.01 -57.43
N ALA A 147 -4.61 -11.82 -58.50
CA ALA A 147 -5.00 -11.37 -59.83
C ALA A 147 -6.48 -10.99 -59.92
N THR A 148 -7.36 -11.71 -59.21
CA THR A 148 -8.81 -11.46 -59.20
C THR A 148 -9.25 -10.50 -58.09
N GLY A 149 -8.37 -10.20 -57.12
CA GLY A 149 -8.72 -9.49 -55.89
C GLY A 149 -9.70 -10.24 -54.98
N SER A 150 -10.03 -11.50 -55.28
CA SER A 150 -11.00 -12.31 -54.53
C SER A 150 -10.32 -12.99 -53.35
N GLY A 151 -10.96 -13.00 -52.18
CA GLY A 151 -10.44 -13.69 -50.99
C GLY A 151 -9.32 -12.99 -50.24
N ARG A 152 -8.46 -12.26 -50.95
CA ARG A 152 -7.35 -11.46 -50.41
C ARG A 152 -6.57 -12.15 -49.29
N LEU A 153 -5.75 -13.13 -49.67
CA LEU A 153 -5.03 -13.99 -48.73
C LEU A 153 -4.02 -13.22 -47.85
N VAL A 154 -3.92 -13.64 -46.59
CA VAL A 154 -2.94 -13.13 -45.59
C VAL A 154 -2.27 -14.28 -44.87
N TYR A 155 -0.95 -14.22 -44.72
CA TYR A 155 -0.16 -15.28 -44.11
C TYR A 155 0.56 -14.79 -42.84
N ALA A 156 0.55 -15.63 -41.80
CA ALA A 156 1.35 -15.39 -40.60
C ALA A 156 2.85 -15.48 -40.89
N SER A 157 3.60 -14.57 -40.27
CA SER A 157 5.05 -14.62 -40.15
C SER A 157 5.46 -14.49 -38.68
N LEU A 158 6.72 -14.77 -38.35
CA LEU A 158 7.28 -14.44 -37.05
C LEU A 158 8.16 -13.21 -37.16
N ALA A 159 7.92 -12.21 -36.34
CA ALA A 159 8.83 -11.10 -36.11
C ALA A 159 9.90 -11.54 -35.09
N ILE A 160 11.16 -11.43 -35.48
CA ILE A 160 12.34 -11.77 -34.68
C ILE A 160 13.00 -10.46 -34.29
N ALA A 161 13.07 -10.18 -32.99
CA ALA A 161 13.74 -8.99 -32.47
C ALA A 161 15.25 -9.12 -32.63
N LYS A 162 15.88 -8.06 -33.15
CA LYS A 162 17.32 -7.85 -33.20
C LYS A 162 17.64 -6.48 -32.61
N THR A 163 18.61 -6.43 -31.73
CA THR A 163 19.09 -5.16 -31.17
C THR A 163 20.08 -4.54 -32.15
N VAL A 164 19.73 -3.39 -32.73
CA VAL A 164 20.58 -2.61 -33.64
C VAL A 164 20.65 -1.19 -33.08
N ASP A 165 21.87 -0.70 -32.80
CA ASP A 165 22.11 0.64 -32.24
C ASP A 165 21.33 0.94 -30.94
N GLY A 166 21.18 -0.06 -30.07
CA GLY A 166 20.45 0.07 -28.81
C GLY A 166 18.93 0.20 -28.96
N ARG A 167 18.38 0.01 -30.17
CA ARG A 167 16.95 -0.06 -30.45
C ARG A 167 16.57 -1.46 -30.92
N GLU A 168 15.38 -1.91 -30.52
CA GLU A 168 14.82 -3.13 -31.07
C GLU A 168 14.33 -2.90 -32.51
N ARG A 169 14.83 -3.73 -33.42
CA ARG A 169 14.40 -3.81 -34.81
C ARG A 169 13.92 -5.22 -35.09
N TYR A 170 12.92 -5.36 -35.94
CA TYR A 170 12.29 -6.65 -36.19
C TYR A 170 12.51 -7.11 -37.64
N GLU A 171 12.85 -8.38 -37.81
CA GLU A 171 12.88 -9.05 -39.11
C GLU A 171 11.82 -10.14 -39.14
N THR A 172 11.12 -10.29 -40.27
CA THR A 172 10.11 -11.34 -40.42
C THR A 172 10.72 -12.63 -40.97
N SER A 173 10.23 -13.77 -40.48
CA SER A 173 10.54 -15.07 -41.07
C SER A 173 10.13 -15.13 -42.54
N VAL A 174 11.00 -15.68 -43.38
CA VAL A 174 10.73 -15.90 -44.81
C VAL A 174 9.77 -17.07 -44.99
N PRO A 175 8.77 -16.98 -45.89
CA PRO A 175 7.91 -18.12 -46.24
C PRO A 175 8.70 -19.19 -47.01
N PHE A 176 8.09 -20.37 -47.16
CA PHE A 176 8.67 -21.52 -47.88
C PHE A 176 9.03 -21.25 -49.35
N SER A 177 8.39 -20.23 -49.95
CA SER A 177 8.62 -19.80 -51.34
C SER A 177 8.48 -18.27 -51.45
N PRO A 178 9.40 -17.59 -52.17
CA PRO A 178 9.28 -16.16 -52.47
C PRO A 178 8.12 -15.85 -53.43
N ASP A 179 7.60 -16.87 -54.13
CA ASP A 179 6.48 -16.73 -55.07
C ASP A 179 5.11 -16.72 -54.39
N LEU A 180 5.05 -16.92 -53.08
CA LEU A 180 3.81 -16.87 -52.32
C LEU A 180 3.28 -15.44 -52.29
N ARG A 181 2.28 -15.15 -53.14
CA ARG A 181 1.65 -13.84 -53.26
C ARG A 181 0.58 -13.63 -52.19
N GLY A 182 0.54 -12.46 -51.58
CA GLY A 182 -0.40 -12.14 -50.49
C GLY A 182 0.13 -11.01 -49.63
N ALA A 183 -0.62 -10.71 -48.57
CA ALA A 183 -0.09 -9.92 -47.47
C ALA A 183 0.53 -10.84 -46.41
N PHE A 184 1.53 -10.32 -45.71
CA PHE A 184 2.18 -11.00 -44.59
C PHE A 184 2.05 -10.15 -43.34
N GLY A 185 1.81 -10.78 -42.20
CA GLY A 185 1.78 -10.09 -40.92
C GLY A 185 2.28 -10.96 -39.79
N PHE A 186 2.95 -10.36 -38.81
CA PHE A 186 3.52 -11.12 -37.71
C PHE A 186 2.43 -11.64 -36.76
N ALA A 187 2.56 -12.89 -36.31
CA ALA A 187 1.65 -13.54 -35.37
C ALA A 187 2.11 -13.44 -33.91
N ASN A 188 3.27 -12.82 -33.64
CA ASN A 188 3.78 -12.64 -32.28
C ASN A 188 2.76 -11.91 -31.39
N ALA A 189 2.45 -12.50 -30.24
CA ALA A 189 1.67 -11.88 -29.20
C ALA A 189 2.56 -11.64 -27.96
N PRO A 190 2.75 -10.38 -27.52
CA PRO A 190 3.61 -10.07 -26.38
C PRO A 190 2.99 -10.62 -25.09
N MET A 191 3.76 -11.46 -24.40
CA MET A 191 3.36 -11.98 -23.10
C MET A 191 3.84 -11.02 -22.01
N SER A 192 2.94 -10.68 -21.09
CA SER A 192 3.30 -9.91 -19.90
C SER A 192 4.18 -10.77 -18.97
N PRO A 193 4.94 -10.18 -18.02
CA PRO A 193 5.79 -10.94 -17.09
C PRO A 193 5.05 -12.01 -16.26
N ASP A 194 3.74 -11.86 -16.10
CA ASP A 194 2.86 -12.83 -15.41
C ASP A 194 2.31 -13.94 -16.32
N GLY A 195 2.77 -14.03 -17.57
CA GLY A 195 2.36 -15.06 -18.51
C GLY A 195 1.06 -14.77 -19.27
N VAL A 196 0.45 -13.60 -19.05
CA VAL A 196 -0.87 -13.26 -19.63
C VAL A 196 -0.72 -12.28 -20.79
N ILE A 197 -1.42 -12.57 -21.90
CA ILE A 197 -1.44 -11.71 -23.09
C ILE A 197 -2.50 -10.63 -22.90
N ARG A 198 -2.06 -9.36 -22.91
CA ARG A 198 -2.94 -8.18 -22.75
C ARG A 198 -2.67 -7.09 -23.77
N ARG A 199 -1.52 -7.13 -24.44
CA ARG A 199 -1.03 -6.07 -25.31
C ARG A 199 -0.82 -6.62 -26.72
N MET A 200 -0.81 -5.72 -27.69
CA MET A 200 -0.48 -6.00 -29.09
C MET A 200 0.27 -4.80 -29.66
N ALA A 201 1.07 -5.04 -30.69
CA ALA A 201 1.60 -4.00 -31.56
C ALA A 201 0.87 -4.10 -32.91
N PRO A 202 0.19 -3.05 -33.40
CA PRO A 202 -0.37 -3.07 -34.74
C PRO A 202 0.71 -3.18 -35.82
N VAL A 203 1.84 -2.49 -35.61
CA VAL A 203 3.05 -2.53 -36.45
C VAL A 203 4.31 -2.60 -35.58
N LEU A 204 5.40 -3.15 -36.13
CA LEU A 204 6.73 -3.17 -35.51
C LEU A 204 7.77 -2.51 -36.42
N PRO A 205 8.78 -1.80 -35.88
CA PRO A 205 9.82 -1.18 -36.69
C PRO A 205 10.79 -2.22 -37.24
N ALA A 206 10.96 -2.25 -38.56
CA ALA A 206 11.94 -3.07 -39.25
C ALA A 206 13.34 -2.42 -39.27
N GLY A 207 14.38 -3.22 -39.53
CA GLY A 207 15.77 -2.76 -39.61
C GLY A 207 16.07 -1.83 -40.79
N ASP A 208 15.28 -1.90 -41.86
CA ASP A 208 15.42 -1.13 -43.09
C ASP A 208 14.61 0.20 -43.09
N GLY A 209 14.10 0.60 -41.92
CA GLY A 209 13.27 1.80 -41.77
C GLY A 209 11.79 1.61 -42.11
N ARG A 210 11.37 0.41 -42.52
CA ARG A 210 9.96 0.08 -42.78
C ARG A 210 9.22 -0.32 -41.50
N PHE A 211 7.90 -0.43 -41.60
CA PHE A 211 7.07 -1.05 -40.56
C PHE A 211 6.54 -2.40 -41.02
N VAL A 212 6.61 -3.39 -40.15
CA VAL A 212 6.00 -4.72 -40.35
C VAL A 212 4.62 -4.71 -39.72
N PRO A 213 3.54 -5.07 -40.43
CA PRO A 213 2.21 -5.16 -39.84
C PRO A 213 2.03 -6.44 -39.03
N SER A 214 1.21 -6.39 -38.00
CA SER A 214 0.66 -7.58 -37.34
C SER A 214 -0.26 -8.34 -38.29
N LEU A 215 -0.46 -9.64 -38.05
CA LEU A 215 -1.42 -10.46 -38.81
C LEU A 215 -2.82 -9.83 -38.81
N ALA A 216 -3.25 -9.30 -37.65
CA ALA A 216 -4.52 -8.61 -37.49
C ALA A 216 -4.64 -7.35 -38.36
N LEU A 217 -3.61 -6.50 -38.38
CA LEU A 217 -3.60 -5.30 -39.23
C LEU A 217 -3.56 -5.65 -40.71
N ALA A 218 -2.76 -6.64 -41.10
CA ALA A 218 -2.68 -7.10 -42.49
C ALA A 218 -4.03 -7.66 -42.97
N ALA A 219 -4.70 -8.49 -42.16
CA ALA A 219 -6.06 -8.96 -42.44
C ALA A 219 -7.05 -7.81 -42.61
N LEU A 220 -6.99 -6.82 -41.72
CA LEU A 220 -7.92 -5.68 -41.77
C LEU A 220 -7.67 -4.78 -43.00
N ALA A 221 -6.41 -4.51 -43.34
CA ALA A 221 -6.06 -3.73 -44.52
C ALA A 221 -6.47 -4.45 -45.81
N ARG A 222 -6.30 -5.77 -45.86
CA ARG A 222 -6.78 -6.59 -46.99
C ARG A 222 -8.29 -6.54 -47.09
N TYR A 223 -9.01 -6.62 -45.98
CA TYR A 223 -10.45 -6.40 -45.97
C TYR A 223 -10.82 -5.03 -46.53
N ALA A 224 -10.11 -3.98 -46.14
CA ALA A 224 -10.31 -2.62 -46.63
C ALA A 224 -10.08 -2.46 -48.15
N GLY A 225 -9.31 -3.38 -48.75
CA GLY A 225 -9.12 -3.46 -50.20
C GLY A 225 -7.68 -3.30 -50.67
N PHE A 226 -6.73 -3.05 -49.77
CA PHE A 226 -5.31 -2.88 -50.11
C PHE A 226 -4.74 -4.15 -50.76
N SER A 227 -3.88 -4.03 -51.76
CA SER A 227 -3.04 -5.15 -52.18
C SER A 227 -1.89 -5.39 -51.18
N GLY A 228 -1.25 -6.57 -51.22
CA GLY A 228 -0.06 -6.81 -50.39
C GLY A 228 1.06 -5.80 -50.68
N GLN A 229 1.18 -5.33 -51.92
CA GLN A 229 2.16 -4.31 -52.32
C GLN A 229 1.76 -2.91 -51.84
N ASP A 230 0.48 -2.53 -51.97
CA ASP A 230 0.00 -1.22 -51.49
C ASP A 230 0.16 -1.08 -49.99
N LEU A 231 -0.11 -2.15 -49.24
CA LEU A 231 0.11 -2.19 -47.80
C LEU A 231 1.59 -2.04 -47.46
N ALA A 232 2.47 -2.77 -48.16
CA ALA A 232 3.91 -2.64 -47.97
C ALA A 232 4.39 -1.21 -48.27
N LEU A 233 3.94 -0.61 -49.38
CA LEU A 233 4.27 0.77 -49.76
C LEU A 233 3.77 1.79 -48.74
N ALA A 234 2.54 1.63 -48.24
CA ALA A 234 2.01 2.50 -47.19
C ALA A 234 2.89 2.42 -45.93
N LEU A 235 3.33 1.22 -45.55
CA LEU A 235 4.20 0.96 -44.40
C LEU A 235 5.70 1.24 -44.65
N MET A 236 6.09 1.61 -45.87
CA MET A 236 7.41 2.16 -46.21
C MET A 236 7.49 3.68 -45.95
N GLY A 237 6.35 4.36 -45.78
CA GLY A 237 6.24 5.82 -45.80
C GLY A 237 6.65 6.57 -44.53
N GLN A 238 6.61 7.91 -44.61
CA GLN A 238 6.78 8.81 -43.46
C GLN A 238 5.75 8.49 -42.35
N PRO A 239 6.06 8.73 -41.06
CA PRO A 239 5.18 8.39 -39.93
C PRO A 239 3.75 8.95 -40.04
N ASP A 240 3.56 10.02 -40.80
CA ASP A 240 2.27 10.71 -40.97
C ASP A 240 1.41 10.16 -42.11
N ALA A 241 1.87 9.13 -42.84
CA ALA A 241 1.03 8.42 -43.79
C ALA A 241 -0.16 7.76 -43.08
N THR A 242 -1.31 7.70 -43.77
CA THR A 242 -2.56 7.18 -43.19
C THR A 242 -3.05 5.94 -43.95
N LEU A 243 -3.62 5.00 -43.20
CA LEU A 243 -4.30 3.81 -43.70
C LEU A 243 -5.81 3.99 -43.49
N ALA A 244 -6.58 3.97 -44.58
CA ALA A 244 -8.03 3.98 -44.53
C ALA A 244 -8.54 2.58 -44.12
N LEU A 245 -8.89 2.42 -42.85
CA LEU A 245 -9.25 1.13 -42.26
C LEU A 245 -10.71 1.14 -41.81
N PRO A 246 -11.43 0.01 -41.97
CA PRO A 246 -12.83 -0.11 -41.55
C PRO A 246 -13.00 0.09 -40.04
N VAL A 247 -14.18 0.53 -39.64
CA VAL A 247 -14.60 0.71 -38.25
C VAL A 247 -16.01 0.17 -38.00
N TYR A 248 -16.25 -0.28 -36.76
CA TYR A 248 -17.57 -0.72 -36.32
C TYR A 248 -18.52 0.47 -36.10
N GLY A 249 -19.78 0.27 -36.51
CA GLY A 249 -20.90 1.11 -36.13
C GLY A 249 -21.44 0.75 -34.75
N ALA A 250 -22.45 1.48 -34.28
CA ALA A 250 -23.10 1.24 -33.00
C ALA A 250 -23.76 -0.15 -32.88
N ASP A 251 -24.10 -0.77 -34.02
CA ASP A 251 -24.71 -2.10 -34.13
C ASP A 251 -23.67 -3.24 -34.19
N GLY A 252 -22.37 -2.92 -34.11
CA GLY A 252 -21.29 -3.91 -34.19
C GLY A 252 -21.00 -4.44 -35.60
N ARG A 253 -21.54 -3.80 -36.64
CA ARG A 253 -21.21 -4.11 -38.05
C ARG A 253 -20.25 -3.08 -38.63
N ILE A 254 -19.48 -3.48 -39.63
CA ILE A 254 -18.57 -2.57 -40.33
C ILE A 254 -19.39 -1.63 -41.22
N VAL A 255 -19.36 -0.33 -40.92
CA VAL A 255 -20.19 0.68 -41.62
C VAL A 255 -19.41 1.81 -42.27
N ALA A 256 -18.18 2.06 -41.82
CA ALA A 256 -17.36 3.17 -42.32
C ALA A 256 -15.89 2.75 -42.46
N THR A 257 -15.13 3.55 -43.20
CA THR A 257 -13.68 3.45 -43.33
C THR A 257 -13.08 4.78 -42.92
N GLU A 258 -12.20 4.78 -41.93
CA GLU A 258 -11.60 5.99 -41.37
C GLU A 258 -10.07 5.95 -41.52
N PRO A 259 -9.42 7.09 -41.80
CA PRO A 259 -7.97 7.17 -41.90
C PRO A 259 -7.32 7.05 -40.51
N VAL A 260 -6.30 6.20 -40.39
CA VAL A 260 -5.47 6.06 -39.19
C VAL A 260 -4.01 6.25 -39.54
N SER A 261 -3.30 7.12 -38.83
CA SER A 261 -1.89 7.37 -39.08
C SER A 261 -1.01 6.20 -38.64
N ILE A 262 0.08 5.97 -39.37
CA ILE A 262 1.09 4.94 -39.02
C ILE A 262 1.78 5.30 -37.70
N ARG A 263 1.96 6.59 -37.42
CA ARG A 263 2.42 7.10 -36.14
C ARG A 263 1.57 6.56 -34.99
N THR A 264 0.25 6.69 -35.05
CA THR A 264 -0.65 6.18 -34.01
C THR A 264 -0.58 4.65 -33.87
N LEU A 265 -0.37 3.93 -34.97
CA LEU A 265 -0.19 2.47 -34.97
C LEU A 265 1.18 2.02 -34.40
N SER A 266 2.21 2.88 -34.42
CA SER A 266 3.60 2.53 -34.07
C SER A 266 4.11 3.08 -32.74
N GLU A 267 3.54 4.18 -32.22
CA GLU A 267 4.08 4.85 -31.02
C GLU A 267 3.92 4.06 -29.71
N HIS A 268 2.90 3.21 -29.59
CA HIS A 268 2.56 2.56 -28.33
C HIS A 268 2.20 1.09 -28.53
N TRP A 269 2.41 0.29 -27.49
CA TRP A 269 1.77 -1.02 -27.37
C TRP A 269 0.29 -0.81 -26.99
N TRP A 270 -0.61 -1.38 -27.78
CA TRP A 270 -2.05 -1.24 -27.57
C TRP A 270 -2.51 -2.34 -26.63
N ARG A 271 -3.41 -2.03 -25.69
CA ARG A 271 -4.12 -3.07 -24.97
C ARG A 271 -5.19 -3.69 -25.86
N ILE A 272 -5.30 -5.01 -25.81
CA ILE A 272 -6.31 -5.76 -26.56
C ILE A 272 -7.66 -5.54 -25.87
N ASP A 273 -8.64 -5.06 -26.63
CA ASP A 273 -10.04 -5.01 -26.21
C ASP A 273 -10.69 -6.37 -26.48
N PHE A 274 -10.75 -7.22 -25.45
CA PHE A 274 -11.33 -8.56 -25.60
C PHE A 274 -12.85 -8.47 -25.76
N ALA A 275 -13.37 -9.04 -26.85
CA ALA A 275 -14.80 -9.06 -27.15
C ALA A 275 -15.62 -9.86 -26.13
N GLY A 276 -15.00 -10.83 -25.44
CA GLY A 276 -15.62 -11.67 -24.42
C GLY A 276 -14.74 -12.87 -24.05
N PRO A 277 -15.25 -13.83 -23.25
CA PRO A 277 -14.55 -15.06 -22.89
C PRO A 277 -14.29 -15.98 -24.11
N PRO A 278 -13.49 -17.05 -23.98
CA PRO A 278 -13.25 -18.01 -25.06
C PRO A 278 -14.55 -18.53 -25.69
N GLY A 279 -14.56 -18.71 -27.00
CA GLY A 279 -15.75 -19.10 -27.78
C GLY A 279 -16.74 -17.96 -28.09
N THR A 280 -16.33 -16.70 -27.91
CA THR A 280 -17.18 -15.54 -28.26
C THR A 280 -17.36 -15.36 -29.76
N PHE A 281 -16.35 -15.71 -30.57
CA PHE A 281 -16.43 -15.60 -32.03
C PHE A 281 -17.06 -16.84 -32.64
N THR A 282 -17.87 -16.64 -33.70
CA THR A 282 -18.44 -17.74 -34.48
C THR A 282 -17.32 -18.59 -35.06
N THR A 283 -17.29 -19.87 -34.70
CA THR A 283 -16.16 -20.77 -34.97
C THR A 283 -16.66 -22.04 -35.65
N PHE A 284 -16.00 -22.44 -36.75
CA PHE A 284 -16.31 -23.64 -37.52
C PHE A 284 -15.10 -24.58 -37.58
N PRO A 285 -15.29 -25.90 -37.44
CA PRO A 285 -14.21 -26.86 -37.69
C PRO A 285 -13.90 -26.93 -39.19
N SER A 286 -12.61 -27.00 -39.53
CA SER A 286 -12.13 -27.03 -40.92
C SER A 286 -12.47 -28.32 -41.69
N GLY A 287 -12.42 -29.49 -41.04
CA GLY A 287 -12.64 -30.80 -41.70
C GLY A 287 -13.95 -30.89 -42.49
N PRO A 288 -15.12 -30.60 -41.87
CA PRO A 288 -16.39 -30.55 -42.58
C PRO A 288 -16.42 -29.56 -43.75
N LEU A 289 -15.74 -28.41 -43.62
CA LEU A 289 -15.67 -27.40 -44.68
C LEU A 289 -14.85 -27.89 -45.88
N VAL A 290 -13.78 -28.63 -45.65
CA VAL A 290 -13.00 -29.23 -46.76
C VAL A 290 -13.76 -30.36 -47.45
N ARG A 291 -14.57 -31.14 -46.72
CA ARG A 291 -15.47 -32.12 -47.36
C ARG A 291 -16.51 -31.43 -48.24
N LEU A 292 -17.10 -30.34 -47.75
CA LEU A 292 -18.01 -29.50 -48.55
C LEU A 292 -17.30 -28.91 -49.77
N ALA A 293 -16.06 -28.41 -49.60
CA ALA A 293 -15.22 -27.91 -50.69
C ALA A 293 -15.07 -28.93 -51.82
N ARG A 294 -14.84 -30.20 -51.48
CA ARG A 294 -14.69 -31.30 -52.43
C ARG A 294 -16.01 -31.72 -53.09
N SER A 295 -17.13 -31.60 -52.38
CA SER A 295 -18.47 -31.88 -52.92
C SER A 295 -19.00 -30.79 -53.86
N GLY A 296 -18.51 -29.55 -53.72
CA GLY A 296 -18.95 -28.40 -54.50
C GLY A 296 -20.28 -27.78 -54.04
N GLU A 297 -20.88 -28.28 -52.95
CA GLU A 297 -22.13 -27.74 -52.40
C GLU A 297 -21.87 -26.43 -51.65
N LEU A 298 -22.47 -25.33 -52.12
CA LEU A 298 -22.37 -24.02 -51.50
C LEU A 298 -23.74 -23.36 -51.43
N THR A 299 -24.23 -23.11 -50.21
CA THR A 299 -25.53 -22.48 -50.01
C THR A 299 -25.45 -20.98 -50.29
N ALA A 300 -26.51 -20.42 -50.89
CA ALA A 300 -26.59 -19.00 -51.21
C ALA A 300 -26.54 -18.10 -49.95
N ASP A 301 -27.06 -18.61 -48.83
CA ASP A 301 -26.91 -18.05 -47.49
C ASP A 301 -25.84 -18.85 -46.75
N ASN A 302 -24.68 -18.24 -46.53
CA ASN A 302 -23.56 -18.85 -45.83
C ASN A 302 -22.90 -17.82 -44.89
N PRO A 303 -22.32 -18.26 -43.77
CA PRO A 303 -21.81 -17.37 -42.72
C PRO A 303 -20.49 -16.67 -43.08
N PHE A 304 -19.87 -16.98 -44.23
CA PHE A 304 -18.56 -16.47 -44.62
C PHE A 304 -18.64 -15.26 -45.57
N LYS A 305 -19.80 -15.03 -46.19
CA LYS A 305 -19.99 -13.99 -47.20
C LYS A 305 -19.71 -12.58 -46.66
N GLY A 306 -18.74 -11.90 -47.26
CA GLY A 306 -18.33 -10.55 -46.91
C GLY A 306 -17.54 -10.44 -45.60
N LYS A 307 -17.09 -11.57 -45.01
CA LYS A 307 -16.46 -11.61 -43.68
C LYS A 307 -14.93 -11.65 -43.76
N ILE A 308 -14.30 -11.37 -42.61
CA ILE A 308 -12.90 -11.67 -42.32
C ILE A 308 -12.87 -13.09 -41.73
N VAL A 309 -12.22 -14.02 -42.41
CA VAL A 309 -12.09 -15.41 -41.97
C VAL A 309 -10.67 -15.66 -41.51
N LEU A 310 -10.50 -16.05 -40.24
CA LEU A 310 -9.21 -16.46 -39.67
C LEU A 310 -9.14 -17.98 -39.62
N ILE A 311 -8.06 -18.57 -40.13
CA ILE A 311 -7.81 -20.00 -40.09
C ILE A 311 -6.64 -20.26 -39.14
N GLY A 312 -6.82 -21.10 -38.13
CA GLY A 312 -5.77 -21.42 -37.15
C GLY A 312 -5.91 -22.82 -36.55
N ALA A 313 -4.87 -23.27 -35.86
CA ALA A 313 -4.88 -24.55 -35.15
C ALA A 313 -5.34 -24.38 -33.69
N THR A 314 -6.10 -25.34 -33.16
CA THR A 314 -6.64 -25.27 -31.78
C THR A 314 -6.58 -26.61 -31.03
N PHE A 315 -5.59 -27.46 -31.32
CA PHE A 315 -5.45 -28.79 -30.68
C PHE A 315 -4.59 -28.73 -29.41
N ALA A 316 -4.84 -29.62 -28.44
CA ALA A 316 -4.27 -29.55 -27.09
C ALA A 316 -2.73 -29.61 -27.06
N ASP A 317 -2.12 -30.36 -27.99
CA ASP A 317 -0.67 -30.50 -28.10
C ASP A 317 0.02 -29.31 -28.81
N SER A 318 -0.73 -28.39 -29.45
CA SER A 318 -0.11 -27.29 -30.22
C SER A 318 0.63 -26.29 -29.32
N ARG A 319 0.37 -26.31 -28.00
CA ARG A 319 0.86 -25.31 -27.03
C ARG A 319 0.55 -23.86 -27.42
N GLU A 320 -0.45 -23.63 -28.26
CA GLU A 320 -0.88 -22.30 -28.73
C GLU A 320 -2.08 -21.75 -27.94
N PHE A 321 -2.32 -22.28 -26.74
CA PHE A 321 -3.27 -21.69 -25.79
C PHE A 321 -2.54 -20.76 -24.84
N TYR A 322 -3.04 -19.53 -24.74
CA TYR A 322 -2.44 -18.50 -23.92
C TYR A 322 -3.43 -18.00 -22.88
N ALA A 323 -2.90 -17.66 -21.69
CA ALA A 323 -3.69 -17.01 -20.67
C ALA A 323 -4.04 -15.59 -21.11
N THR A 324 -5.32 -15.22 -21.03
CA THR A 324 -5.83 -13.87 -21.26
C THR A 324 -6.65 -13.42 -20.04
N PRO A 325 -6.93 -12.12 -19.87
CA PRO A 325 -7.76 -11.61 -18.78
C PRO A 325 -9.14 -12.27 -18.65
N VAL A 326 -9.66 -12.84 -19.74
CA VAL A 326 -11.01 -13.39 -19.86
C VAL A 326 -11.04 -14.92 -19.97
N GLY A 327 -9.88 -15.58 -19.87
CA GLY A 327 -9.75 -17.05 -19.94
C GLY A 327 -8.58 -17.52 -20.79
N GLN A 328 -8.45 -18.84 -20.99
CA GLN A 328 -7.47 -19.39 -21.93
C GLN A 328 -8.02 -19.35 -23.36
N MET A 329 -7.30 -18.72 -24.27
CA MET A 329 -7.69 -18.56 -25.67
C MET A 329 -6.62 -19.12 -26.60
N SER A 330 -7.04 -19.59 -27.78
CA SER A 330 -6.11 -19.97 -28.85
C SER A 330 -5.47 -18.73 -29.51
N GLY A 331 -4.31 -18.90 -30.16
CA GLY A 331 -3.67 -17.82 -30.94
C GLY A 331 -4.61 -17.14 -31.93
N VAL A 332 -5.43 -17.93 -32.64
CA VAL A 332 -6.40 -17.41 -33.62
C VAL A 332 -7.52 -16.60 -32.98
N GLU A 333 -7.98 -16.97 -31.78
CA GLU A 333 -8.94 -16.17 -31.01
C GLU A 333 -8.31 -14.84 -30.53
N ILE A 334 -7.02 -14.85 -30.17
CA ILE A 334 -6.32 -13.62 -29.79
C ILE A 334 -6.20 -12.69 -30.99
N HIS A 335 -5.84 -13.20 -32.17
CA HIS A 335 -5.83 -12.41 -33.40
C HIS A 335 -7.21 -11.87 -33.77
N ALA A 336 -8.28 -12.62 -33.53
CA ALA A 336 -9.66 -12.13 -33.69
C ALA A 336 -9.96 -10.94 -32.77
N ASN A 337 -9.55 -11.01 -31.50
CA ASN A 337 -9.67 -9.90 -30.56
C ASN A 337 -8.79 -8.70 -30.95
N MET A 338 -7.61 -8.93 -31.54
CA MET A 338 -6.77 -7.86 -32.08
C MET A 338 -7.45 -7.13 -33.25
N ILE A 339 -8.08 -7.88 -34.18
CA ILE A 339 -8.88 -7.28 -35.26
C ILE A 339 -10.08 -6.52 -34.69
N HIS A 340 -10.76 -7.09 -33.70
CA HIS A 340 -11.87 -6.42 -32.99
C HIS A 340 -11.41 -5.10 -32.35
N THR A 341 -10.23 -5.08 -31.74
CA THR A 341 -9.62 -3.87 -31.15
C THR A 341 -9.37 -2.80 -32.22
N LEU A 342 -8.84 -3.21 -33.39
CA LEU A 342 -8.59 -2.29 -34.50
C LEU A 342 -9.89 -1.74 -35.11
N LEU A 343 -10.93 -2.56 -35.22
CA LEU A 343 -12.25 -2.19 -35.76
C LEU A 343 -13.04 -1.28 -34.81
N SER A 344 -12.97 -1.54 -33.50
CA SER A 344 -13.70 -0.76 -32.49
C SER A 344 -13.06 0.60 -32.21
N ARG A 345 -11.78 0.79 -32.55
CA ARG A 345 -10.95 1.95 -32.20
C ARG A 345 -10.84 2.20 -30.69
N ARG A 346 -11.27 1.25 -29.87
CA ARG A 346 -11.19 1.31 -28.41
C ARG A 346 -9.83 0.78 -27.96
N ALA A 347 -8.79 1.53 -28.27
CA ALA A 347 -7.50 1.28 -27.66
C ALA A 347 -7.55 1.84 -26.24
N LEU A 348 -7.40 0.97 -25.23
CA LEU A 348 -7.25 1.41 -23.84
C LEU A 348 -5.88 2.08 -23.68
N LEU A 349 -5.79 3.35 -24.09
CA LEU A 349 -4.60 4.16 -23.88
C LEU A 349 -4.59 4.62 -22.42
N PRO A 350 -3.43 4.58 -21.74
CA PRO A 350 -3.30 5.22 -20.46
C PRO A 350 -3.61 6.72 -20.65
N PRO A 351 -4.52 7.31 -19.86
CA PRO A 351 -4.81 8.73 -19.96
C PRO A 351 -3.57 9.53 -19.62
N HIS A 352 -3.50 10.74 -20.18
CA HIS A 352 -2.42 11.66 -19.84
C HIS A 352 -2.31 11.80 -18.32
N TRP A 353 -1.09 11.72 -17.78
CA TRP A 353 -0.84 11.61 -16.34
C TRP A 353 -1.49 12.70 -15.49
N ALA A 354 -1.67 13.90 -16.06
CA ALA A 354 -2.38 15.00 -15.39
C ALA A 354 -3.84 14.65 -15.06
N LEU A 355 -4.50 13.85 -15.90
CA LEU A 355 -5.88 13.40 -15.71
C LEU A 355 -6.01 12.37 -14.58
N ASN A 356 -4.94 11.64 -14.23
CA ASN A 356 -4.91 10.77 -13.05
C ASN A 356 -4.56 11.54 -11.77
N LEU A 357 -3.75 12.61 -11.87
CA LEU A 357 -3.33 13.41 -10.72
C LEU A 357 -4.44 14.28 -10.12
N ALA A 358 -5.27 14.90 -10.96
CA ALA A 358 -6.35 15.76 -10.49
C ALA A 358 -7.36 15.02 -9.57
N PRO A 359 -7.96 13.87 -9.97
CA PRO A 359 -8.86 13.12 -9.11
C PRO A 359 -8.15 12.58 -7.86
N LEU A 360 -6.88 12.14 -7.96
CA LEU A 360 -6.06 11.75 -6.81
C LEU A 360 -5.93 12.90 -5.79
N PHE A 361 -5.57 14.09 -6.26
CA PHE A 361 -5.40 15.25 -5.41
C PHE A 361 -6.71 15.66 -4.75
N ILE A 362 -7.81 15.72 -5.51
CA ILE A 362 -9.15 16.03 -5.00
C ILE A 362 -9.57 15.02 -3.93
N ALA A 363 -9.33 13.74 -4.17
CA ALA A 363 -9.73 12.67 -3.28
C ALA A 363 -8.91 12.69 -1.97
N CYS A 364 -7.58 12.88 -2.05
CA CYS A 364 -6.71 13.10 -0.89
C CYS A 364 -7.09 14.37 -0.11
N PHE A 365 -7.39 15.47 -0.82
CA PHE A 365 -7.83 16.73 -0.23
C PHE A 365 -9.16 16.58 0.52
N ALA A 366 -10.14 15.91 -0.08
CA ALA A 366 -11.42 15.62 0.53
C ALA A 366 -11.25 14.81 1.82
N VAL A 367 -10.49 13.70 1.77
CA VAL A 367 -10.21 12.88 2.97
C VAL A 367 -9.46 13.69 4.04
N ALA A 368 -8.50 14.52 3.65
CA ALA A 368 -7.78 15.39 4.60
C ALA A 368 -8.72 16.38 5.29
N LEU A 369 -9.60 17.05 4.56
CA LEU A 369 -10.58 17.99 5.12
C LEU A 369 -11.60 17.29 6.03
N LEU A 370 -12.11 16.13 5.60
CA LEU A 370 -13.07 15.33 6.34
C LEU A 370 -12.45 14.80 7.64
N SER A 371 -11.16 14.44 7.63
CA SER A 371 -10.44 13.94 8.82
C SER A 371 -10.33 14.97 9.95
N VAL A 372 -10.40 16.27 9.63
CA VAL A 372 -10.35 17.36 10.61
C VAL A 372 -11.74 17.61 11.23
N ARG A 373 -12.82 17.35 10.49
CA ARG A 373 -14.19 17.72 10.86
C ARG A 373 -15.04 16.57 11.41
N LEU A 374 -14.79 15.33 10.96
CA LEU A 374 -15.68 14.19 11.19
C LEU A 374 -15.12 13.19 12.21
N ARG A 375 -16.03 12.47 12.88
CA ARG A 375 -15.68 11.33 13.73
C ARG A 375 -15.11 10.19 12.86
N ARG A 376 -14.26 9.34 13.46
CA ARG A 376 -13.48 8.30 12.74
C ARG A 376 -14.33 7.39 11.85
N LEU A 377 -15.52 6.99 12.31
CA LEU A 377 -16.44 6.15 11.54
C LEU A 377 -16.87 6.83 10.22
N TRP A 378 -17.22 8.11 10.28
CA TRP A 378 -17.66 8.87 9.12
C TRP A 378 -16.54 9.16 8.12
N VAL A 379 -15.29 9.28 8.58
CA VAL A 379 -14.11 9.36 7.69
C VAL A 379 -13.94 8.05 6.93
N PHE A 380 -14.14 6.91 7.58
CA PHE A 380 -14.08 5.60 6.94
C PHE A 380 -15.20 5.41 5.90
N VAL A 381 -16.44 5.76 6.26
CA VAL A 381 -17.58 5.73 5.32
C VAL A 381 -17.33 6.66 4.12
N ALA A 382 -16.86 7.88 4.35
CA ALA A 382 -16.57 8.82 3.28
C ALA A 382 -15.43 8.36 2.38
N MET A 383 -14.39 7.73 2.94
CA MET A 383 -13.30 7.14 2.16
C MET A 383 -13.83 6.07 1.20
N TRP A 384 -14.66 5.13 1.68
CA TRP A 384 -15.27 4.12 0.82
C TRP A 384 -16.25 4.72 -0.19
N GLY A 385 -16.98 5.77 0.18
CA GLY A 385 -17.80 6.53 -0.77
C GLY A 385 -16.99 7.14 -1.90
N ILE A 386 -15.85 7.78 -1.58
CA ILE A 386 -14.94 8.34 -2.59
C ILE A 386 -14.38 7.24 -3.49
N VAL A 387 -13.95 6.11 -2.92
CA VAL A 387 -13.46 4.95 -3.69
C VAL A 387 -14.54 4.42 -4.64
N ALA A 388 -15.79 4.30 -4.17
CA ALA A 388 -16.90 3.86 -5.00
C ALA A 388 -17.18 4.85 -6.16
N VAL A 389 -17.12 6.16 -5.89
CA VAL A 389 -17.28 7.20 -6.92
C VAL A 389 -16.14 7.13 -7.95
N LEU A 390 -14.90 6.97 -7.50
CA LEU A 390 -13.73 6.83 -8.40
C LEU A 390 -13.82 5.55 -9.24
N ALA A 391 -14.24 4.44 -8.64
CA ALA A 391 -14.44 3.18 -9.35
C ALA A 391 -15.57 3.28 -10.40
N ALA A 392 -16.69 3.91 -10.06
CA ALA A 392 -17.79 4.16 -11.01
C ALA A 392 -17.35 5.08 -12.16
N PHE A 393 -16.61 6.15 -11.86
CA PHE A 393 -16.07 7.05 -12.87
C PHE A 393 -15.02 6.37 -13.76
N SER A 394 -14.16 5.51 -13.18
CA SER A 394 -13.20 4.69 -13.93
C SER A 394 -13.91 3.69 -14.85
N TYR A 395 -14.98 3.04 -14.38
CA TYR A 395 -15.81 2.14 -15.18
C TYR A 395 -16.48 2.87 -16.36
N GLU A 396 -17.02 4.07 -16.14
CA GLU A 396 -17.60 4.89 -17.21
C GLU A 396 -16.54 5.36 -18.22
N ALA A 397 -15.37 5.80 -17.76
CA ALA A 397 -14.26 6.18 -18.64
C ALA A 397 -13.79 4.99 -19.49
N TYR A 398 -13.81 3.79 -18.92
CA TYR A 398 -13.47 2.55 -19.61
C TYR A 398 -14.39 2.30 -20.82
N PHE A 399 -15.70 2.56 -20.73
CA PHE A 399 -16.60 2.45 -21.90
C PHE A 399 -16.28 3.43 -23.02
N ARG A 400 -15.64 4.56 -22.68
CA ARG A 400 -15.22 5.59 -23.63
C ARG A 400 -13.82 5.34 -24.18
N GLY A 401 -13.18 4.22 -23.84
CA GLY A 401 -11.85 3.84 -24.31
C GLY A 401 -10.69 4.35 -23.44
N TYR A 402 -10.96 4.92 -22.27
CA TYR A 402 -9.92 5.43 -21.36
C TYR A 402 -9.86 4.63 -20.07
N TRP A 403 -8.65 4.39 -19.53
CA TRP A 403 -8.48 3.74 -18.23
C TRP A 403 -8.06 4.72 -17.14
N LEU A 404 -8.95 5.07 -16.20
CA LEU A 404 -8.57 5.87 -15.03
C LEU A 404 -8.16 4.96 -13.87
N ASP A 405 -6.95 5.17 -13.37
CA ASP A 405 -6.47 4.42 -12.21
C ASP A 405 -7.04 4.98 -10.89
N PHE A 406 -7.69 4.12 -10.12
CA PHE A 406 -8.18 4.42 -8.76
C PHE A 406 -7.40 3.66 -7.65
N VAL A 407 -6.47 2.78 -8.01
CA VAL A 407 -5.59 2.06 -7.08
C VAL A 407 -4.62 3.03 -6.41
N VAL A 408 -4.02 3.93 -7.18
CA VAL A 408 -3.13 4.99 -6.66
C VAL A 408 -3.84 5.89 -5.62
N PRO A 409 -5.05 6.44 -5.90
CA PRO A 409 -5.86 7.12 -4.89
C PRO A 409 -6.13 6.31 -3.63
N LEU A 410 -6.51 5.05 -3.75
CA LEU A 410 -6.77 4.19 -2.61
C LEU A 410 -5.50 4.00 -1.74
N ALA A 411 -4.36 3.73 -2.37
CA ALA A 411 -3.07 3.59 -1.69
C ALA A 411 -2.67 4.89 -0.96
N GLY A 412 -2.82 6.03 -1.64
CA GLY A 412 -2.59 7.37 -1.08
C GLY A 412 -3.44 7.66 0.16
N MET A 413 -4.74 7.41 0.09
CA MET A 413 -5.64 7.59 1.24
C MET A 413 -5.26 6.70 2.42
N ARG A 414 -4.94 5.43 2.17
CA ARG A 414 -4.57 4.48 3.22
C ARG A 414 -3.26 4.89 3.90
N MET A 415 -2.29 5.33 3.11
CA MET A 415 -1.01 5.83 3.60
C MET A 415 -1.20 7.11 4.43
N TYR A 416 -2.00 8.07 3.93
CA TYR A 416 -2.33 9.30 4.65
C TYR A 416 -2.93 9.01 6.03
N LEU A 417 -3.95 8.16 6.11
CA LEU A 417 -4.60 7.78 7.37
C LEU A 417 -3.61 7.08 8.31
N GLY A 418 -2.73 6.22 7.79
CA GLY A 418 -1.69 5.54 8.57
C GLY A 418 -0.68 6.51 9.18
N VAL A 419 -0.13 7.41 8.36
CA VAL A 419 0.87 8.40 8.81
C VAL A 419 0.26 9.40 9.78
N SER A 420 -0.94 9.92 9.49
CA SER A 420 -1.66 10.84 10.37
C SER A 420 -1.89 10.24 11.77
N ARG A 421 -2.29 8.96 11.84
CA ARG A 421 -2.45 8.23 13.11
C ARG A 421 -1.13 8.11 13.88
N ARG A 422 -0.03 7.77 13.19
CA ARG A 422 1.30 7.65 13.82
C ARG A 422 1.76 8.99 14.41
N ILE A 423 1.61 10.08 13.67
CA ILE A 423 1.98 11.43 14.14
C ILE A 423 1.12 11.83 15.34
N ALA A 424 -0.20 11.59 15.29
CA ALA A 424 -1.11 11.90 16.40
C ALA A 424 -0.76 11.10 17.67
N ARG A 425 -0.42 9.81 17.53
CA ARG A 425 0.00 8.96 18.66
C ARG A 425 1.30 9.44 19.30
N ARG A 426 2.31 9.77 18.49
CA ARG A 426 3.59 10.31 19.00
C ARG A 426 3.40 11.61 19.76
N ARG A 427 2.60 12.54 19.24
CA ARG A 427 2.30 13.82 19.94
C ARG A 427 1.62 13.60 21.29
N LEU A 428 0.71 12.63 21.37
CA LEU A 428 0.08 12.27 22.64
C LEU A 428 1.11 11.67 23.61
N GLN A 429 1.93 10.72 23.17
CA GLN A 429 2.98 10.12 24.01
C GLN A 429 3.96 11.17 24.56
N THR A 430 4.45 12.09 23.72
CA THR A 430 5.35 13.18 24.16
C THR A 430 4.68 14.11 25.16
N ALA A 431 3.40 14.45 24.97
CA ALA A 431 2.67 15.30 25.92
C ALA A 431 2.36 14.59 27.24
N PHE A 432 2.07 13.28 27.22
CA PHE A 432 1.81 12.48 28.41
C PHE A 432 3.07 12.16 29.22
N GLY A 433 4.22 12.00 28.56
CA GLY A 433 5.52 11.74 29.22
C GLY A 433 6.03 12.87 30.11
N GLN A 434 5.40 14.06 30.08
CA GLN A 434 5.69 15.15 31.01
C GLN A 434 4.97 15.01 32.36
N TYR A 435 3.98 14.11 32.46
CA TYR A 435 3.13 13.94 33.64
C TYR A 435 3.25 12.55 34.26
N VAL A 436 3.87 11.61 33.56
CA VAL A 436 4.00 10.21 33.97
C VAL A 436 5.31 9.66 33.41
N SER A 437 5.97 8.75 34.14
CA SER A 437 7.22 8.16 33.69
C SER A 437 7.08 7.43 32.34
N PRO A 438 8.13 7.38 31.49
CA PRO A 438 8.10 6.71 30.19
C PRO A 438 7.59 5.27 30.25
N GLU A 439 7.92 4.55 31.32
CA GLU A 439 7.57 3.16 31.56
C GLU A 439 6.05 2.98 31.71
N ILE A 440 5.38 3.90 32.44
CA ILE A 440 3.92 3.87 32.56
C ILE A 440 3.24 4.32 31.26
N VAL A 441 3.82 5.27 30.52
CA VAL A 441 3.28 5.65 29.21
C VAL A 441 3.31 4.46 28.26
N GLU A 442 4.39 3.68 28.25
CA GLU A 442 4.49 2.47 27.46
C GLU A 442 3.49 1.40 27.90
N LEU A 443 3.38 1.16 29.21
CA LEU A 443 2.45 0.19 29.76
C LEU A 443 0.99 0.56 29.49
N VAL A 444 0.61 1.84 29.64
CA VAL A 444 -0.75 2.34 29.31
C VAL A 444 -1.03 2.25 27.81
N VAL A 445 0.00 2.41 26.97
CA VAL A 445 -0.13 2.29 25.52
C VAL A 445 -0.28 0.82 25.08
N ARG A 446 0.32 -0.12 25.83
CA ARG A 446 0.27 -1.56 25.57
C ARG A 446 -1.00 -2.21 26.13
N ASP A 447 -1.24 -2.02 27.42
CA ASP A 447 -2.23 -2.76 28.21
C ASP A 447 -3.47 -1.91 28.57
N GLY A 448 -3.43 -0.60 28.29
CA GLY A 448 -4.53 0.33 28.52
C GLY A 448 -4.43 1.10 29.84
N ALA A 449 -5.40 1.98 30.11
CA ALA A 449 -5.38 2.85 31.30
C ALA A 449 -5.70 2.12 32.62
N GLN A 450 -5.87 0.80 32.59
CA GLN A 450 -6.08 -0.03 33.76
C GLN A 450 -4.91 -1.00 33.84
N LEU A 451 -3.94 -0.62 34.66
CA LEU A 451 -2.82 -1.49 34.99
C LEU A 451 -3.29 -2.39 36.11
N ASP A 452 -3.57 -3.65 35.78
CA ASP A 452 -3.93 -4.67 36.76
C ASP A 452 -2.82 -4.72 37.82
N GLY A 453 -3.21 -4.51 39.07
CA GLY A 453 -2.25 -4.42 40.15
C GLY A 453 -1.84 -5.80 40.62
N GLU A 454 -0.58 -5.93 40.99
CA GLU A 454 0.03 -7.19 41.40
C GLU A 454 0.82 -7.00 42.69
N VAL A 455 0.92 -8.07 43.46
CA VAL A 455 1.71 -8.07 44.68
C VAL A 455 3.13 -8.48 44.33
N ARG A 456 4.07 -7.54 44.41
CA ARG A 456 5.49 -7.75 44.11
C ARG A 456 6.37 -7.35 45.28
N THR A 457 7.56 -7.94 45.33
CA THR A 457 8.64 -7.48 46.21
C THR A 457 9.35 -6.34 45.50
N VAL A 458 9.44 -5.20 46.17
CA VAL A 458 10.07 -3.98 45.63
C VAL A 458 10.96 -3.35 46.69
N SER A 459 11.82 -2.43 46.26
CA SER A 459 12.48 -1.50 47.17
C SER A 459 11.83 -0.13 47.07
N VAL A 460 11.35 0.37 48.20
CA VAL A 460 10.76 1.71 48.31
C VAL A 460 11.81 2.64 48.90
N LEU A 461 12.01 3.78 48.25
CA LEU A 461 12.84 4.88 48.71
C LEU A 461 11.93 6.06 49.08
N LEU A 462 12.11 6.60 50.27
CA LEU A 462 11.51 7.86 50.68
C LEU A 462 12.62 8.81 51.09
N SER A 463 12.58 10.03 50.56
CA SER A 463 13.45 11.12 51.01
C SER A 463 12.65 12.31 51.50
N ASP A 464 13.23 13.06 52.44
CA ASP A 464 12.71 14.35 52.91
C ASP A 464 13.84 15.37 53.11
N LEU A 465 13.54 16.65 52.90
CA LEU A 465 14.53 17.73 52.89
C LEU A 465 14.55 18.49 54.23
N ARG A 466 15.63 18.32 54.98
CA ARG A 466 15.82 18.97 56.28
C ARG A 466 16.32 20.40 56.11
N GLY A 467 15.69 21.31 56.85
CA GLY A 467 15.98 22.75 56.83
C GLY A 467 15.21 23.52 55.75
N PHE A 468 14.48 22.84 54.86
CA PHE A 468 13.74 23.49 53.78
C PHE A 468 12.61 24.38 54.29
N THR A 469 11.84 23.92 55.27
CA THR A 469 10.75 24.73 55.86
C THR A 469 11.29 26.04 56.46
N ALA A 470 12.40 25.97 57.21
CA ALA A 470 13.04 27.15 57.79
C ALA A 470 13.62 28.09 56.72
N LEU A 471 14.12 27.52 55.61
CA LEU A 471 14.59 28.30 54.46
C LEU A 471 13.41 28.98 53.73
N ALA A 472 12.29 28.28 53.60
CA ALA A 472 11.08 28.76 52.93
C ALA A 472 10.40 29.92 53.68
N GLU A 473 10.59 30.02 54.99
CA GLU A 473 10.13 31.18 55.78
C GLU A 473 11.00 32.43 55.58
N LYS A 474 12.27 32.26 55.18
CA LYS A 474 13.24 33.36 55.04
C LYS A 474 13.34 33.92 53.62
N LEU A 475 13.05 33.10 52.60
CA LEU A 475 13.26 33.45 51.19
C LEU A 475 11.96 33.90 50.47
N PRO A 476 12.06 34.69 49.40
CA PRO A 476 10.94 34.95 48.48
C PRO A 476 10.45 33.67 47.78
N LEU A 477 9.15 33.62 47.44
CA LEU A 477 8.53 32.46 46.78
C LEU A 477 9.20 32.08 45.46
N GLU A 478 9.69 33.05 44.70
CA GLU A 478 10.38 32.84 43.43
C GLU A 478 11.69 32.07 43.62
N GLU A 479 12.48 32.43 44.64
CA GLU A 479 13.76 31.77 44.95
C GLU A 479 13.56 30.36 45.50
N ILE A 480 12.55 30.17 46.38
CA ILE A 480 12.18 28.85 46.91
C ILE A 480 11.76 27.92 45.77
N THR A 481 10.98 28.43 44.81
CA THR A 481 10.53 27.65 43.66
C THR A 481 11.70 27.23 42.76
N ILE A 482 12.74 28.06 42.64
CA ILE A 482 13.97 27.70 41.92
C ILE A 482 14.71 26.58 42.64
N ILE A 483 14.94 26.72 43.96
CA ILE A 483 15.63 25.70 44.78
C ILE A 483 14.89 24.37 44.72
N LEU A 484 13.57 24.40 44.89
CA LEU A 484 12.74 23.19 44.86
C LEU A 484 12.79 22.50 43.48
N ASN A 485 12.67 23.24 42.38
CA ASN A 485 12.73 22.65 41.04
C ASN A 485 14.14 22.15 40.68
N GLU A 486 15.21 22.83 41.08
CA GLU A 486 16.60 22.36 40.91
C GLU A 486 16.83 21.06 41.69
N TYR A 487 16.36 21.01 42.95
CA TYR A 487 16.43 19.82 43.80
C TYR A 487 15.63 18.65 43.21
N ILE A 488 14.32 18.82 43.00
CA ILE A 488 13.45 17.76 42.48
C ILE A 488 13.97 17.28 41.13
N GLY A 489 14.38 18.19 40.25
CA GLY A 489 14.91 17.84 38.93
C GLY A 489 16.13 16.92 39.02
N ALA A 490 17.12 17.26 39.86
CA ALA A 490 18.32 16.45 40.04
C ALA A 490 18.02 15.07 40.65
N MET A 491 17.16 15.01 41.67
CA MET A 491 16.82 13.75 42.34
C MET A 491 16.01 12.81 41.45
N VAL A 492 15.00 13.34 40.74
CA VAL A 492 14.18 12.57 39.80
C VAL A 492 15.05 11.99 38.68
N GLU A 493 16.01 12.76 38.15
CA GLU A 493 16.93 12.29 37.12
C GLU A 493 17.78 11.10 37.58
N ILE A 494 18.28 11.14 38.82
CA ILE A 494 19.08 10.05 39.42
C ILE A 494 18.23 8.79 39.59
N ILE A 495 17.06 8.93 40.21
CA ILE A 495 16.12 7.82 40.45
C ILE A 495 15.76 7.15 39.13
N MET A 496 15.42 7.93 38.10
CA MET A 496 15.07 7.39 36.78
C MET A 496 16.25 6.72 36.08
N LYS A 497 17.47 7.26 36.16
CA LYS A 497 18.66 6.64 35.57
C LYS A 497 18.99 5.28 36.19
N ALA A 498 18.72 5.12 37.48
CA ALA A 498 18.88 3.86 38.19
C ALA A 498 17.70 2.88 38.01
N GLY A 499 16.74 3.17 37.11
CA GLY A 499 15.59 2.30 36.86
C GLY A 499 14.47 2.41 37.89
N GLY A 500 14.53 3.40 38.79
CA GLY A 500 13.47 3.69 39.75
C GLY A 500 12.36 4.55 39.15
N MET A 501 11.16 4.40 39.72
CA MET A 501 9.98 5.18 39.37
C MET A 501 9.57 6.08 40.53
N VAL A 502 9.44 7.39 40.26
CA VAL A 502 8.87 8.34 41.23
C VAL A 502 7.35 8.19 41.28
N ILE A 503 6.82 7.87 42.45
CA ILE A 503 5.39 7.60 42.69
C ILE A 503 4.65 8.87 43.08
N ASP A 504 5.21 9.66 43.98
CA ASP A 504 4.60 10.90 44.47
C ASP A 504 5.68 11.89 44.92
N LEU A 505 5.35 13.18 44.85
CA LEU A 505 6.13 14.27 45.44
C LEU A 505 5.32 14.80 46.62
N ILE A 506 5.83 14.63 47.83
CA ILE A 506 5.12 14.95 49.07
C ILE A 506 5.77 16.19 49.68
N GLY A 507 5.35 17.37 49.20
CA GLY A 507 6.03 18.62 49.56
C GLY A 507 7.43 18.68 48.95
N ASP A 508 8.44 18.68 49.81
CA ASP A 508 9.87 18.59 49.51
C ASP A 508 10.41 17.15 49.54
N GLY A 509 9.57 16.17 49.91
CA GLY A 509 9.92 14.76 49.92
C GLY A 509 9.63 14.03 48.59
N ILE A 510 10.38 12.96 48.32
CA ILE A 510 10.26 12.14 47.12
C ILE A 510 9.99 10.69 47.53
N LEU A 511 8.87 10.14 47.04
CA LEU A 511 8.55 8.72 47.16
C LEU A 511 8.84 8.02 45.84
N ALA A 512 9.73 7.05 45.84
CA ALA A 512 10.10 6.26 44.67
C ALA A 512 10.04 4.75 44.95
N VAL A 513 9.88 3.97 43.89
CA VAL A 513 9.88 2.51 43.92
C VAL A 513 10.81 1.95 42.86
N PHE A 514 11.51 0.87 43.20
CA PHE A 514 12.38 0.10 42.33
C PHE A 514 11.85 -1.34 42.24
N GLY A 515 11.86 -1.95 41.05
CA GLY A 515 11.25 -3.27 40.81
C GLY A 515 9.75 -3.25 40.48
N ALA A 516 9.18 -2.07 40.21
CA ALA A 516 7.83 -1.91 39.66
C ALA A 516 7.71 -0.62 38.82
N PRO A 517 6.91 -0.60 37.73
CA PRO A 517 6.13 -1.70 37.15
C PRO A 517 6.97 -2.72 36.35
N VAL A 518 8.19 -2.33 35.98
CA VAL A 518 9.15 -3.21 35.30
C VAL A 518 9.88 -4.04 36.36
N ASP A 519 10.05 -5.33 36.09
CA ASP A 519 10.77 -6.24 36.99
C ASP A 519 12.26 -5.90 36.98
N ASP A 520 12.86 -5.83 38.16
CA ASP A 520 14.27 -5.50 38.36
C ASP A 520 14.85 -6.39 39.46
N PRO A 521 15.60 -7.46 39.12
CA PRO A 521 16.18 -8.37 40.10
C PRO A 521 17.12 -7.70 41.10
N ASP A 522 17.74 -6.58 40.72
CA ASP A 522 18.70 -5.83 41.52
C ASP A 522 18.07 -4.57 42.15
N HIS A 523 16.73 -4.52 42.27
CA HIS A 523 15.98 -3.34 42.73
C HIS A 523 16.48 -2.75 44.06
N ALA A 524 16.95 -3.58 44.98
CA ALA A 524 17.49 -3.13 46.27
C ALA A 524 18.86 -2.45 46.13
N TRP A 525 19.71 -2.95 45.24
CA TRP A 525 20.99 -2.35 44.93
C TRP A 525 20.80 -0.99 44.23
N HIS A 526 19.92 -0.92 43.24
CA HIS A 526 19.61 0.33 42.54
C HIS A 526 19.01 1.39 43.48
N ALA A 527 18.13 1.00 44.40
CA ALA A 527 17.57 1.92 45.40
C ALA A 527 18.66 2.48 46.35
N VAL A 528 19.53 1.63 46.87
CA VAL A 528 20.62 2.04 47.78
C VAL A 528 21.68 2.86 47.05
N GLY A 529 22.06 2.47 45.84
CA GLY A 529 22.96 3.26 44.98
C GLY A 529 22.39 4.64 44.67
N SER A 530 21.10 4.71 44.32
CA SER A 530 20.39 5.99 44.10
C SER A 530 20.44 6.88 45.34
N ALA A 531 20.24 6.33 46.55
CA ALA A 531 20.30 7.11 47.78
C ALA A 531 21.66 7.81 47.97
N VAL A 532 22.75 7.08 47.70
CA VAL A 532 24.12 7.64 47.78
C VAL A 532 24.36 8.69 46.68
N GLU A 533 23.91 8.43 45.45
CA GLU A 533 24.03 9.42 44.37
C GLU A 533 23.21 10.68 44.62
N MET A 534 22.01 10.55 45.19
CA MET A 534 21.13 11.65 45.60
C MET A 534 21.80 12.51 46.67
N GLU A 535 22.43 11.90 47.68
CA GLU A 535 23.21 12.62 48.69
C GLU A 535 24.36 13.42 48.05
N ASN A 536 25.17 12.77 47.21
CA ASN A 536 26.27 13.43 46.50
C ASN A 536 25.80 14.56 45.58
N ALA A 537 24.63 14.41 44.97
CA ALA A 537 24.02 15.44 44.13
C ALA A 537 23.54 16.64 44.94
N LEU A 538 22.97 16.41 46.12
CA LEU A 538 22.59 17.49 47.04
C LEU A 538 23.82 18.27 47.51
N ASP A 539 24.94 17.60 47.81
CA ASP A 539 26.18 18.29 48.17
C ASP A 539 26.67 19.22 47.05
N ARG A 540 26.60 18.77 45.78
CA ARG A 540 26.92 19.62 44.61
C ARG A 540 25.95 20.79 44.45
N LEU A 541 24.65 20.59 44.70
CA LEU A 541 23.66 21.66 44.67
C LEU A 541 23.92 22.68 45.77
N ASN A 542 24.22 22.22 46.99
CA ASN A 542 24.62 23.06 48.12
C ASN A 542 25.87 23.89 47.82
N ASP A 543 26.85 23.39 47.07
CA ASP A 543 28.00 24.19 46.62
C ASP A 543 27.61 25.31 45.65
N GLY A 544 26.60 25.08 44.81
CA GLY A 544 26.00 26.09 43.95
C GLY A 544 25.22 27.13 44.74
N TRP A 545 24.36 26.67 45.65
CA TRP A 545 23.49 27.51 46.48
C TRP A 545 24.29 28.37 47.47
N ARG A 546 25.35 27.83 48.08
CA ARG A 546 26.27 28.61 48.92
C ARG A 546 26.92 29.77 48.17
N ARG A 547 27.30 29.57 46.90
CA ARG A 547 27.84 30.65 46.05
C ARG A 547 26.81 31.73 45.71
N ARG A 548 25.52 31.41 45.79
CA ARG A 548 24.39 32.34 45.61
C ARG A 548 23.92 32.98 46.92
N GLY A 549 24.53 32.62 48.06
CA GLY A 549 24.22 33.18 49.38
C GLY A 549 23.12 32.43 50.15
N TRP A 550 22.72 31.24 49.70
CA TRP A 550 21.70 30.43 50.37
C TRP A 550 22.30 29.43 51.39
N GLU A 551 21.50 29.08 52.41
CA GLU A 551 21.87 28.09 53.44
C GLU A 551 21.92 26.67 52.83
N SER A 552 22.85 25.84 53.31
CA SER A 552 22.92 24.43 52.89
C SER A 552 21.76 23.62 53.45
N LEU A 553 21.18 22.76 52.62
CA LEU A 553 20.13 21.83 53.00
C LEU A 553 20.70 20.43 53.26
N GLN A 554 20.01 19.65 54.08
CA GLN A 554 20.33 18.24 54.30
C GLN A 554 19.16 17.39 53.87
N MET A 555 19.39 16.11 53.59
CA MET A 555 18.34 15.17 53.22
C MET A 555 18.39 13.95 54.13
N GLY A 556 17.23 13.46 54.53
CA GLY A 556 17.07 12.13 55.10
C GLY A 556 16.57 11.21 54.00
N ILE A 557 17.20 10.04 53.83
CA ILE A 557 16.74 9.00 52.90
C ILE A 557 16.51 7.72 53.69
N ALA A 558 15.40 7.05 53.41
CA ALA A 558 15.10 5.72 53.90
C ALA A 558 14.87 4.75 52.75
N VAL A 559 15.45 3.56 52.85
CA VAL A 559 15.22 2.46 51.89
C VAL A 559 14.72 1.22 52.62
N HIS A 560 13.60 0.68 52.15
CA HIS A 560 13.03 -0.55 52.67
C HIS A 560 12.55 -1.48 51.56
N THR A 561 12.93 -2.75 51.66
CA THR A 561 12.55 -3.82 50.73
C THR A 561 11.42 -4.64 51.33
N GLY A 562 10.33 -4.80 50.57
CA GLY A 562 9.19 -5.58 51.04
C GLY A 562 8.10 -5.77 49.98
N ARG A 563 7.06 -6.51 50.36
CA ARG A 563 5.94 -6.82 49.46
C ARG A 563 4.92 -5.68 49.44
N VAL A 564 4.59 -5.22 48.25
CA VAL A 564 3.60 -4.17 48.01
C VAL A 564 2.63 -4.61 46.93
N PHE A 565 1.42 -4.05 46.97
CA PHE A 565 0.55 -4.00 45.82
C PHE A 565 0.95 -2.80 44.95
N ALA A 566 1.39 -3.05 43.72
CA ALA A 566 1.73 -2.00 42.75
C ALA A 566 0.72 -2.05 41.61
N GLY A 567 -0.01 -0.95 41.37
CA GLY A 567 -1.06 -0.93 40.36
C GLY A 567 -1.83 0.38 40.27
N SER A 568 -2.84 0.43 39.40
CA SER A 568 -3.70 1.61 39.26
C SER A 568 -4.71 1.72 40.41
N ILE A 569 -4.65 2.81 41.19
CA ILE A 569 -5.61 3.13 42.26
C ILE A 569 -6.33 4.44 41.94
N GLY A 570 -7.64 4.48 42.16
CA GLY A 570 -8.44 5.69 42.02
C GLY A 570 -9.84 5.43 41.46
N SER A 571 -10.56 6.50 41.14
CA SER A 571 -11.89 6.44 40.54
C SER A 571 -11.81 6.40 39.01
N GLY A 572 -12.94 6.18 38.34
CA GLY A 572 -13.01 6.26 36.87
C GLY A 572 -12.61 7.64 36.29
N LEU A 573 -12.60 8.70 37.10
CA LEU A 573 -12.27 10.07 36.68
C LEU A 573 -10.81 10.46 36.94
N LYS A 574 -10.16 9.86 37.94
CA LYS A 574 -8.76 10.12 38.29
C LYS A 574 -8.13 8.84 38.84
N LYS A 575 -7.17 8.30 38.09
CA LYS A 575 -6.36 7.15 38.47
C LYS A 575 -4.91 7.58 38.65
N LYS A 576 -4.22 7.02 39.64
CA LYS A 576 -2.77 7.12 39.81
C LYS A 576 -2.17 5.73 39.91
N TYR A 577 -0.98 5.54 39.35
CA TYR A 577 -0.19 4.36 39.68
C TYR A 577 0.30 4.53 41.12
N ALA A 578 0.01 3.56 41.97
CA ALA A 578 0.29 3.65 43.39
C ALA A 578 0.88 2.34 43.90
N VAL A 579 1.76 2.50 44.88
CA VAL A 579 2.33 1.42 45.66
C VAL A 579 1.66 1.45 47.03
N VAL A 580 0.99 0.37 47.40
CA VAL A 580 0.26 0.27 48.68
C VAL A 580 0.70 -0.99 49.41
N GLY A 581 1.04 -0.82 50.67
CA GLY A 581 1.43 -1.93 51.54
C GLY A 581 2.08 -1.41 52.80
N ASP A 582 2.30 -2.33 53.74
CA ASP A 582 2.99 -2.06 54.99
C ASP A 582 4.40 -1.50 54.75
N THR A 583 5.07 -1.94 53.68
CA THR A 583 6.39 -1.43 53.25
C THR A 583 6.45 0.09 53.11
N VAL A 584 5.39 0.74 52.58
CA VAL A 584 5.35 2.21 52.45
C VAL A 584 5.19 2.89 53.81
N SER A 585 4.46 2.26 54.73
CA SER A 585 4.33 2.77 56.10
C SER A 585 5.63 2.60 56.90
N THR A 586 6.33 1.48 56.69
CA THR A 586 7.62 1.19 57.33
C THR A 586 8.71 2.12 56.84
N VAL A 587 8.82 2.37 55.52
CA VAL A 587 9.83 3.30 54.99
C VAL A 587 9.63 4.73 55.51
N SER A 588 8.38 5.19 55.64
CA SER A 588 8.07 6.51 56.20
C SER A 588 8.47 6.66 57.67
N ARG A 589 8.39 5.58 58.46
CA ARG A 589 8.87 5.58 59.85
C ARG A 589 10.39 5.58 59.94
N ILE A 590 11.04 4.79 59.08
CA ILE A 590 12.50 4.75 59.00
C ILE A 590 13.03 6.14 58.59
N GLU A 591 12.36 6.81 57.65
CA GLU A 591 12.70 8.17 57.24
C GLU A 591 12.63 9.14 58.44
N GLY A 592 11.53 9.13 59.20
CA GLY A 592 11.37 10.00 60.36
C GLY A 592 12.47 9.85 61.42
N LEU A 593 13.09 8.67 61.54
CA LEU A 593 14.23 8.45 62.44
C LEU A 593 15.52 9.10 61.97
N ASN A 594 15.66 9.48 60.70
CA ASN A 594 16.85 10.21 60.23
C ASN A 594 17.05 11.53 60.99
N SER A 595 15.94 12.18 61.38
CA SER A 595 15.98 13.41 62.17
C SER A 595 16.38 13.14 63.62
N GLU A 596 15.81 12.11 64.25
CA GLU A 596 16.11 11.75 65.65
C GLU A 596 17.55 11.24 65.83
N LEU A 597 18.04 10.45 64.89
CA LEU A 597 19.36 9.81 64.95
C LEU A 597 20.47 10.63 64.29
N SER A 598 20.12 11.78 63.69
CA SER A 598 21.05 12.64 62.94
C SER A 598 21.81 11.89 61.83
N THR A 599 21.14 10.95 61.16
CA THR A 599 21.68 10.15 60.05
C THR A 599 21.26 10.74 58.70
N ARG A 600 21.95 10.36 57.62
CA ARG A 600 21.61 10.78 56.24
C ARG A 600 20.85 9.71 55.48
N ILE A 601 21.30 8.46 55.53
CA ILE A 601 20.70 7.34 54.83
C ILE A 601 20.49 6.19 55.82
N LEU A 602 19.24 5.74 55.96
CA LEU A 602 18.86 4.57 56.74
C LEU A 602 18.32 3.48 55.82
N ILE A 603 18.77 2.24 56.05
CA ILE A 603 18.29 1.06 55.35
C ILE A 603 17.73 0.04 56.34
N SER A 604 16.64 -0.61 55.97
CA SER A 604 16.10 -1.72 56.75
C SER A 604 16.96 -2.98 56.66
N GLY A 605 16.88 -3.87 57.65
CA GLY A 605 17.52 -5.19 57.59
C GLY A 605 17.13 -5.99 56.33
N ALA A 606 15.87 -5.92 55.90
CA ALA A 606 15.41 -6.57 54.67
C ALA A 606 16.08 -6.02 53.40
N SER A 607 16.47 -4.75 53.39
CA SER A 607 17.26 -4.18 52.28
C SER A 607 18.73 -4.58 52.41
N LEU A 608 19.28 -4.55 53.62
CA LEU A 608 20.66 -4.94 53.90
C LEU A 608 20.92 -6.41 53.53
N GLU A 609 19.99 -7.33 53.78
CA GLU A 609 20.13 -8.74 53.41
C GLU A 609 20.43 -8.92 51.91
N VAL A 610 19.86 -8.07 51.06
CA VAL A 610 20.04 -8.12 49.60
C VAL A 610 21.35 -7.47 49.15
N VAL A 611 21.82 -6.42 49.85
CA VAL A 611 23.00 -5.63 49.44
C VAL A 611 24.24 -5.83 50.32
N ARG A 612 24.21 -6.80 51.25
CA ARG A 612 25.16 -6.96 52.36
C ARG A 612 26.63 -6.93 51.94
N ASP A 613 26.94 -7.53 50.80
CA ASP A 613 28.32 -7.67 50.31
C ASP A 613 28.85 -6.40 49.60
N ARG A 614 28.00 -5.37 49.44
CA ARG A 614 28.30 -4.16 48.67
C ARG A 614 28.23 -2.88 49.50
N VAL A 615 27.91 -2.95 50.79
CA VAL A 615 27.69 -1.78 51.65
C VAL A 615 28.38 -1.90 53.00
N VAL A 616 28.87 -0.78 53.53
CA VAL A 616 29.37 -0.68 54.90
C VAL A 616 28.33 0.06 55.73
N VAL A 617 27.86 -0.58 56.81
CA VAL A 617 26.75 -0.07 57.62
C VAL A 617 27.05 -0.07 59.11
N LYS A 618 26.33 0.78 59.85
CA LYS A 618 26.35 0.84 61.31
C LYS A 618 24.95 0.57 61.85
N GLU A 619 24.83 -0.35 62.80
CA GLU A 619 23.55 -0.65 63.45
C GLU A 619 23.06 0.55 64.28
N ARG A 620 21.79 0.91 64.11
CA ARG A 620 21.17 2.08 64.76
C ARG A 620 19.89 1.74 65.55
N GLY A 621 19.61 0.46 65.77
CA GLY A 621 18.50 -0.03 66.58
C GLY A 621 17.38 -0.66 65.74
N VAL A 622 16.14 -0.56 66.21
CA VAL A 622 14.95 -1.17 65.60
C VAL A 622 13.77 -0.20 65.51
N VAL A 623 12.94 -0.35 64.48
CA VAL A 623 11.66 0.35 64.30
C VAL A 623 10.50 -0.59 64.60
N ASN A 624 9.55 -0.13 65.42
CA ASN A 624 8.30 -0.83 65.68
C ASN A 624 7.26 -0.52 64.59
N VAL A 625 6.75 -1.56 63.92
CA VAL A 625 5.66 -1.45 62.94
C VAL A 625 4.32 -1.45 63.66
N LYS A 626 3.49 -0.43 63.41
CA LYS A 626 2.20 -0.25 64.10
C LYS A 626 1.24 -1.40 63.74
N GLY A 627 0.87 -2.22 64.74
CA GLY A 627 -0.07 -3.33 64.56
C GLY A 627 0.57 -4.72 64.44
N ARG A 628 1.89 -4.86 64.61
CA ARG A 628 2.60 -6.14 64.76
C ARG A 628 3.69 -6.05 65.83
N THR A 629 4.08 -7.21 66.40
CA THR A 629 5.17 -7.36 67.39
C THR A 629 6.56 -7.46 66.75
N GLN A 630 6.68 -7.19 65.44
CA GLN A 630 7.90 -7.45 64.68
C GLN A 630 8.75 -6.19 64.58
N GLU A 631 9.89 -6.20 65.27
CA GLU A 631 10.90 -5.16 65.24
C GLU A 631 11.70 -5.25 63.94
N VAL A 632 11.79 -4.14 63.19
CA VAL A 632 12.59 -4.06 61.96
C VAL A 632 13.94 -3.44 62.30
N PRO A 633 15.06 -4.16 62.20
CA PRO A 633 16.38 -3.59 62.45
C PRO A 633 16.71 -2.54 61.39
N ILE A 634 17.31 -1.44 61.83
CA ILE A 634 17.70 -0.31 60.99
C ILE A 634 19.22 -0.11 61.05
N PHE A 635 19.77 0.24 59.89
CA PHE A 635 21.19 0.41 59.70
C PHE A 635 21.45 1.74 59.01
N GLU A 636 22.41 2.50 59.51
CA GLU A 636 22.94 3.68 58.82
C GLU A 636 23.92 3.21 57.75
N LEU A 637 23.70 3.67 56.52
CA LEU A 637 24.64 3.46 55.42
C LEU A 637 25.79 4.46 55.56
N LEU A 638 27.02 3.96 55.72
CA LEU A 638 28.21 4.80 55.82
C LEU A 638 28.78 5.09 54.44
N HIS A 639 29.16 4.05 53.70
CA HIS A 639 29.66 4.14 52.32
C HIS A 639 29.37 2.85 51.55
N LEU A 640 29.37 2.93 50.22
CA LEU A 640 29.40 1.75 49.37
C LEU A 640 30.78 1.08 49.50
N ALA A 641 30.81 -0.24 49.61
CA ALA A 641 32.06 -0.99 49.67
C ALA A 641 32.80 -0.85 48.34
N ALA A 642 34.12 -0.59 48.38
CA ALA A 642 34.93 -0.58 47.17
C ALA A 642 34.90 -1.98 46.55
N VAL A 643 34.41 -2.09 45.31
CA VAL A 643 34.44 -3.35 44.57
C VAL A 643 35.91 -3.74 44.37
N SER A 644 36.34 -4.84 44.99
CA SER A 644 37.66 -5.42 44.71
C SER A 644 37.67 -5.93 43.26
N PRO A 645 38.69 -5.67 42.43
CA PRO A 645 38.70 -5.97 40.98
C PRO A 645 38.71 -7.47 40.60
N GLU A 646 38.44 -8.40 41.52
CA GLU A 646 38.59 -9.85 41.29
C GLU A 646 37.32 -10.59 40.83
N MET A 647 36.16 -9.92 40.71
CA MET A 647 34.92 -10.58 40.24
C MET A 647 34.30 -9.95 38.98
N ALA A 648 35.13 -9.38 38.09
CA ALA A 648 34.70 -8.95 36.76
C ALA A 648 34.85 -10.04 35.68
N GLY A 649 35.12 -11.28 36.06
CA GLY A 649 35.13 -12.44 35.17
C GLY A 649 34.07 -13.44 35.63
N VAL A 650 33.21 -13.85 34.69
CA VAL A 650 32.15 -14.88 34.82
C VAL A 650 30.77 -14.33 35.25
N HIS A 651 30.04 -13.68 34.32
CA HIS A 651 29.06 -14.35 33.46
C HIS A 651 28.53 -13.43 32.36
#